data_AF-A0A937L507-F1
#
_entry.id   AF-A0A937L507-F1
#
_cell.length_a   1.000
_cell.length_b   1.000
_cell.length_c   1.000
_cell.angle_alpha   90.00
_cell.angle_beta   90.00
_cell.angle_gamma   90.00
#
_symmetry.space_group_name_H-M   'P 1'
#
loop_
_entity.id
_entity.type
_entity.pdbx_description
1 polymer ?
#
loop_
_entity_poly.entity_id
_entity_poly.type
_entity_poly.pdbx_seq_one_letter_code
_entity_poly.pdbx_strand_id
1 'polypeptide(L)'
;MIKKSTLVIAALGVASTGGVAFAEPSFSITGMLRQEISKNMGGANMHTHWGSPYNGRANVNHMSNLSVLGVTKDNAGPGGTAVAESVITDSYTSRNHITPRDPDWTQFATRAEIDIQARFTPNIKGYMKIRGYREDAQHDFLESYDFFGDEGVKGPAPETAIYAGGFYGSPKTFRNMALDDGKGSLFEHNEEDYMLDLPALYLDYNNGPLWLRVGNQQIAWGEALFFRVIDSVQGLDLRRHSVLGVAAEEYSDSRIPSFAIRGSYRFDNEWELEAYAQQFRPTILPRPGTPYSLVAEAFTVYEEPGYAKDKDDVDVGFRYSGQISDWDISFSAIARTAPDGTYRWAKHNVGESGIGIPDGLAFAPDPLGTASADEWFWGASWLRFDPVATLDTSVSDALFALAAAGAGAFSPTATANALNAASPGTTTPTKLAKGELDLFFNPATGFGPLRGYLHRDYDEEVIFGVSGKYVFMGEPDSLLDQLILGIEATYTPDRNFTNPSLSQQKLVEDEFTSVVSLEKYHKFSSSFPATYVVAQWMHKTESDMFGRHLSGNGSSYHTGGIPTGDSAFNAIAVAFQQPFPNLIWRADLSVLYDLEGGTLVQPGVKYRPRDNMQLDLYANFLNSDGGNDDIMGTLETQDEIFARLSFYF
;
A
#
# COMPACT_ATOMS: atom_id res chain seq x y z
N MET A 1 -39.63 20.12 17.63
CA MET A 1 -39.15 19.06 18.55
C MET A 1 -39.04 17.77 17.73
N ILE A 2 -38.02 17.69 16.89
CA ILE A 2 -37.87 16.67 15.84
C ILE A 2 -36.75 15.74 16.27
N LYS A 3 -37.09 14.45 16.41
CA LYS A 3 -36.18 13.37 16.80
C LYS A 3 -35.19 13.13 15.65
N LYS A 4 -33.88 13.16 15.97
CA LYS A 4 -32.79 12.78 15.06
C LYS A 4 -33.03 11.34 14.59
N SER A 5 -33.08 11.18 13.27
CA SER A 5 -33.24 9.91 12.56
C SER A 5 -31.86 9.49 12.09
N THR A 6 -31.25 8.53 12.76
CA THR A 6 -30.05 7.83 12.26
C THR A 6 -30.39 6.34 12.32
N LEU A 7 -30.47 5.70 11.16
CA LEU A 7 -30.78 4.29 10.98
C LEU A 7 -29.99 3.84 9.72
N VAL A 8 -29.27 2.72 9.58
CA VAL A 8 -28.83 1.49 10.31
C VAL A 8 -27.85 0.82 9.30
N ILE A 9 -26.87 -0.03 9.59
CA ILE A 9 -26.91 -1.41 10.13
C ILE A 9 -25.47 -1.73 10.56
N ALA A 10 -25.18 -2.05 11.83
CA ALA A 10 -25.31 -3.41 12.36
C ALA A 10 -25.55 -3.44 13.89
N ALA A 11 -26.08 -4.58 14.33
CA ALA A 11 -26.52 -4.95 15.69
C ALA A 11 -27.93 -4.48 16.09
N LEU A 12 -28.94 -5.28 15.75
CA LEU A 12 -30.27 -5.23 16.34
C LEU A 12 -30.59 -6.59 16.98
N GLY A 13 -30.82 -6.55 18.29
CA GLY A 13 -31.15 -7.65 19.19
C GLY A 13 -30.46 -7.36 20.53
N VAL A 14 -31.07 -6.76 21.56
CA VAL A 14 -32.37 -7.04 22.17
C VAL A 14 -32.90 -5.75 22.84
N ALA A 15 -34.21 -5.49 22.75
CA ALA A 15 -34.87 -4.39 23.45
C ALA A 15 -35.45 -4.83 24.82
N SER A 16 -35.26 -3.95 25.81
CA SER A 16 -36.03 -3.66 27.03
C SER A 16 -36.27 -4.74 28.11
N THR A 17 -35.85 -4.43 29.33
CA THR A 17 -36.78 -4.09 30.44
C THR A 17 -36.11 -3.10 31.40
N GLY A 18 -36.81 -2.01 31.72
CA GLY A 18 -36.45 -1.14 32.83
C GLY A 18 -36.66 -1.82 34.18
N GLY A 19 -35.86 -1.42 35.16
CA GLY A 19 -35.89 -1.93 36.52
C GLY A 19 -34.47 -2.17 37.00
N VAL A 20 -34.15 -1.66 38.20
CA VAL A 20 -32.88 -1.90 38.88
C VAL A 20 -32.86 -3.38 39.30
N ALA A 21 -32.51 -4.26 38.37
CA ALA A 21 -32.33 -5.68 38.59
C ALA A 21 -30.87 -5.98 38.23
N PHE A 22 -30.18 -6.70 39.12
CA PHE A 22 -28.85 -7.24 38.85
C PHE A 22 -28.90 -7.97 37.51
N ALA A 23 -28.32 -7.37 36.46
CA ALA A 23 -28.32 -7.96 35.13
C ALA A 23 -27.43 -9.20 35.17
N GLU A 24 -28.03 -10.38 34.97
CA GLU A 24 -27.30 -11.64 34.84
C GLU A 24 -26.32 -11.56 33.67
N PRO A 25 -25.18 -12.28 33.73
CA PRO A 25 -24.28 -12.36 32.60
C PRO A 25 -25.01 -12.88 31.35
N SER A 26 -24.88 -12.18 30.23
CA SER A 26 -25.52 -12.55 28.96
C SER A 26 -24.48 -12.67 27.85
N PHE A 27 -24.63 -13.67 26.98
CA PHE A 27 -23.77 -13.91 25.83
C PHE A 27 -24.58 -13.95 24.55
N SER A 28 -24.07 -13.35 23.48
CA SER A 28 -24.60 -13.52 22.12
C SER A 28 -23.47 -13.90 21.18
N ILE A 29 -23.76 -14.85 20.29
CA ILE A 29 -22.85 -15.32 19.26
C ILE A 29 -23.52 -15.06 17.92
N THR A 30 -22.78 -14.43 17.01
CA THR A 30 -23.16 -14.27 15.60
C THR A 30 -21.97 -14.66 14.74
N GLY A 31 -22.20 -15.06 13.50
CA GLY A 31 -21.14 -15.42 12.59
C GLY A 31 -21.41 -15.04 11.15
N MET A 32 -20.33 -15.08 10.37
CA MET A 32 -20.34 -14.89 8.92
C MET A 32 -19.44 -15.93 8.27
N LEU A 33 -19.92 -16.55 7.20
CA LEU A 33 -19.08 -17.24 6.22
C LEU A 33 -19.14 -16.46 4.91
N ARG A 34 -18.00 -16.20 4.29
CA ARG A 34 -17.92 -15.47 3.03
C ARG A 34 -16.98 -16.17 2.05
N GLN A 35 -17.40 -16.27 0.80
CA GLN A 35 -16.53 -16.58 -0.34
C GLN A 35 -16.28 -15.29 -1.12
N GLU A 36 -15.02 -15.01 -1.42
CA GLU A 36 -14.55 -13.87 -2.21
C GLU A 36 -13.86 -14.42 -3.46
N ILE A 37 -14.12 -13.81 -4.61
CA ILE A 37 -13.52 -14.21 -5.88
C ILE A 37 -13.31 -12.98 -6.75
N SER A 38 -12.14 -12.89 -7.37
CA SER A 38 -11.76 -11.79 -8.27
C SER A 38 -11.18 -12.35 -9.56
N LYS A 39 -11.67 -11.81 -10.66
CA LYS A 39 -11.24 -12.17 -12.01
C LYS A 39 -10.55 -10.98 -12.65
N ASN A 40 -9.35 -11.18 -13.15
CA ASN A 40 -8.63 -10.17 -13.91
C ASN A 40 -9.39 -9.86 -15.22
N MET A 41 -9.53 -8.58 -15.53
CA MET A 41 -10.11 -8.06 -16.78
C MET A 41 -9.10 -7.20 -17.56
N GLY A 42 -8.00 -6.80 -16.93
CA GLY A 42 -6.86 -6.11 -17.53
C GLY A 42 -5.75 -7.07 -17.92
N GLY A 43 -4.55 -6.84 -17.39
CA GLY A 43 -3.37 -7.67 -17.61
C GLY A 43 -2.74 -8.14 -16.31
N ALA A 44 -1.73 -9.00 -16.38
CA ALA A 44 -0.93 -9.30 -15.20
C ALA A 44 -0.35 -8.04 -14.58
N ASN A 45 -0.26 -8.04 -13.27
CA ASN A 45 0.36 -6.96 -12.51
C ASN A 45 1.79 -6.74 -13.00
N MET A 46 2.07 -5.52 -13.46
CA MET A 46 3.35 -5.12 -14.04
C MET A 46 4.55 -5.23 -13.08
N HIS A 47 4.28 -5.24 -11.77
CA HIS A 47 5.29 -5.45 -10.72
C HIS A 47 5.70 -6.91 -10.56
N THR A 48 5.01 -7.83 -11.23
CA THR A 48 5.37 -9.24 -11.23
C THR A 48 6.20 -9.57 -12.46
N HIS A 49 7.04 -10.58 -12.36
CA HIS A 49 7.88 -11.01 -13.47
C HIS A 49 7.07 -11.49 -14.69
N TRP A 50 5.77 -11.76 -14.52
CA TRP A 50 4.81 -12.17 -15.55
C TRP A 50 4.18 -10.99 -16.31
N GLY A 51 3.81 -9.94 -15.58
CA GLY A 51 3.17 -8.73 -16.12
C GLY A 51 4.16 -7.66 -16.59
N SER A 52 5.46 -7.85 -16.37
CA SER A 52 6.48 -6.91 -16.85
C SER A 52 6.33 -6.66 -18.36
N PRO A 53 6.23 -5.39 -18.81
CA PRO A 53 6.07 -5.04 -20.22
C PRO A 53 7.33 -5.33 -21.05
N TYR A 54 8.44 -5.72 -20.40
CA TYR A 54 9.69 -6.10 -21.06
C TYR A 54 9.76 -7.58 -21.42
N ASN A 55 8.81 -8.40 -20.96
CA ASN A 55 8.70 -9.80 -21.36
C ASN A 55 8.47 -9.94 -22.88
N GLY A 56 9.17 -10.88 -23.52
CA GLY A 56 9.02 -11.18 -24.94
C GLY A 56 9.56 -10.09 -25.87
N ARG A 57 10.27 -9.08 -25.34
CA ARG A 57 10.83 -7.96 -26.11
C ARG A 57 12.36 -7.98 -26.12
N ALA A 58 12.92 -7.65 -27.28
CA ALA A 58 14.35 -7.32 -27.39
C ALA A 58 14.55 -5.85 -27.00
N ASN A 59 15.56 -5.58 -26.17
CA ASN A 59 15.86 -4.24 -25.68
C ASN A 59 17.06 -3.65 -26.42
N VAL A 60 17.15 -2.32 -26.43
CA VAL A 60 18.32 -1.63 -26.98
C VAL A 60 19.46 -1.75 -25.98
N ASN A 61 20.65 -2.18 -26.44
CA ASN A 61 21.83 -2.17 -25.60
C ASN A 61 22.54 -0.80 -25.66
N HIS A 62 22.85 -0.24 -24.50
CA HIS A 62 23.40 1.10 -24.34
C HIS A 62 24.88 1.11 -23.93
N MET A 63 25.57 -0.03 -23.87
CA MET A 63 26.99 -0.07 -23.46
C MET A 63 27.89 0.81 -24.32
N SER A 64 27.53 1.07 -25.58
CA SER A 64 28.27 2.02 -26.45
C SER A 64 28.36 3.44 -25.86
N ASN A 65 27.47 3.81 -24.94
CA ASN A 65 27.54 5.08 -24.23
C ASN A 65 28.80 5.20 -23.35
N LEU A 66 29.44 4.08 -22.98
CA LEU A 66 30.67 4.07 -22.20
C LEU A 66 31.94 4.28 -23.05
N SER A 67 31.81 4.38 -24.38
CA SER A 67 32.96 4.63 -25.28
C SER A 67 33.73 5.91 -24.95
N VAL A 68 33.06 6.92 -24.37
CA VAL A 68 33.69 8.16 -23.89
C VAL A 68 34.66 7.94 -22.73
N LEU A 69 34.56 6.80 -22.03
CA LEU A 69 35.47 6.38 -20.97
C LEU A 69 36.61 5.47 -21.49
N GLY A 70 36.69 5.27 -22.80
CA GLY A 70 37.62 4.30 -23.40
C GLY A 70 37.22 2.84 -23.16
N VAL A 71 36.02 2.60 -22.61
CA VAL A 71 35.42 1.26 -22.55
C VAL A 71 35.06 0.87 -23.98
N THR A 72 35.85 -0.04 -24.52
CA THR A 72 35.65 -0.64 -25.84
C THR A 72 35.19 -2.07 -25.67
N LYS A 73 34.65 -2.67 -26.74
CA LYS A 73 34.28 -4.09 -26.73
C LYS A 73 35.43 -4.97 -26.22
N ASP A 74 36.66 -4.62 -26.62
CA ASP A 74 37.89 -5.30 -26.27
C ASP A 74 38.34 -5.16 -24.81
N ASN A 75 37.68 -4.35 -23.96
CA ASN A 75 38.00 -4.18 -22.52
C ASN A 75 36.73 -4.04 -21.64
N ALA A 76 35.57 -4.45 -22.14
CA ALA A 76 34.29 -4.31 -21.45
C ALA A 76 34.05 -5.47 -20.45
N GLY A 77 34.43 -5.28 -19.18
CA GLY A 77 34.09 -6.19 -18.09
C GLY A 77 34.52 -5.64 -16.71
N PRO A 78 33.90 -6.06 -15.59
CA PRO A 78 34.38 -5.77 -14.24
C PRO A 78 35.87 -6.10 -14.12
N GLY A 79 36.67 -5.12 -13.73
CA GLY A 79 38.13 -5.25 -13.62
C GLY A 79 38.91 -5.13 -14.94
N GLY A 80 38.30 -4.67 -16.04
CA GLY A 80 39.01 -4.35 -17.30
C GLY A 80 39.39 -5.57 -18.14
N THR A 81 38.60 -6.64 -18.06
CA THR A 81 38.82 -7.86 -18.84
C THR A 81 38.41 -7.68 -20.30
N ALA A 82 39.22 -8.23 -21.21
CA ALA A 82 38.95 -8.16 -22.64
C ALA A 82 37.89 -9.17 -23.05
N VAL A 83 36.83 -8.71 -23.73
CA VAL A 83 35.71 -9.56 -24.15
C VAL A 83 35.54 -9.46 -25.67
N ALA A 84 35.35 -10.59 -26.35
CA ALA A 84 35.31 -10.61 -27.81
C ALA A 84 34.06 -9.89 -28.35
N GLU A 85 34.22 -9.14 -29.45
CA GLU A 85 33.15 -8.36 -30.10
C GLU A 85 31.87 -9.17 -30.43
N SER A 86 31.99 -10.47 -30.70
CA SER A 86 30.84 -11.36 -30.97
C SER A 86 29.99 -11.70 -29.75
N VAL A 87 30.45 -11.36 -28.54
CA VAL A 87 29.81 -11.68 -27.26
C VAL A 87 28.95 -10.50 -26.74
N ILE A 88 29.16 -9.31 -27.32
CA ILE A 88 28.45 -8.08 -26.97
C ILE A 88 27.32 -7.87 -27.98
N THR A 89 26.16 -8.46 -27.73
CA THR A 89 24.96 -8.35 -28.60
C THR A 89 23.71 -8.00 -27.79
N ASP A 90 22.77 -7.27 -28.40
CA ASP A 90 21.48 -6.84 -27.81
C ASP A 90 20.65 -8.01 -27.22
N SER A 91 20.88 -9.24 -27.70
CA SER A 91 20.18 -10.43 -27.21
C SER A 91 20.46 -10.78 -25.74
N TYR A 92 21.52 -10.24 -25.13
CA TYR A 92 21.98 -10.64 -23.78
C TYR A 92 21.42 -9.79 -22.64
N THR A 93 20.87 -8.60 -22.92
CA THR A 93 20.25 -7.70 -21.92
C THR A 93 18.75 -7.57 -22.19
N SER A 94 18.07 -8.69 -22.46
CA SER A 94 16.65 -8.67 -22.81
C SER A 94 15.90 -9.87 -22.23
N ARG A 95 14.59 -9.68 -21.99
CA ARG A 95 13.65 -10.72 -21.53
C ARG A 95 12.87 -11.32 -22.70
N ASN A 96 13.43 -11.30 -23.92
CA ASN A 96 12.78 -11.76 -25.15
C ASN A 96 12.38 -13.26 -25.14
N HIS A 97 13.03 -14.07 -24.30
CA HIS A 97 12.71 -15.50 -24.14
C HIS A 97 11.60 -15.76 -23.10
N ILE A 98 11.21 -14.75 -22.32
CA ILE A 98 10.17 -14.87 -21.29
C ILE A 98 8.83 -14.58 -21.94
N THR A 99 7.89 -15.52 -21.82
CA THR A 99 6.54 -15.36 -22.37
C THR A 99 5.67 -14.60 -21.36
N PRO A 100 5.07 -13.45 -21.73
CA PRO A 100 4.08 -12.78 -20.89
C PRO A 100 2.92 -13.74 -20.56
N ARG A 101 2.43 -13.68 -19.32
CA ARG A 101 1.30 -14.50 -18.85
C ARG A 101 0.41 -13.68 -17.94
N ASP A 102 -0.90 -13.91 -18.05
CA ASP A 102 -1.91 -13.22 -17.26
C ASP A 102 -2.66 -14.22 -16.36
N PRO A 103 -2.80 -13.95 -15.04
CA PRO A 103 -3.62 -14.78 -14.17
C PRO A 103 -5.11 -14.53 -14.47
N ASP A 104 -5.86 -15.60 -14.74
CA ASP A 104 -7.31 -15.49 -14.94
C ASP A 104 -8.03 -15.06 -13.65
N TRP A 105 -7.59 -15.58 -12.50
CA TRP A 105 -8.15 -15.29 -11.19
C TRP A 105 -7.08 -14.69 -10.28
N THR A 106 -7.39 -13.53 -9.71
CA THR A 106 -6.49 -12.76 -8.83
C THR A 106 -6.78 -13.01 -7.36
N GLN A 107 -7.98 -13.49 -7.04
CA GLN A 107 -8.41 -13.85 -5.70
C GLN A 107 -9.41 -15.00 -5.74
N PHE A 108 -9.27 -15.96 -4.83
CA PHE A 108 -10.24 -16.98 -4.48
C PHE A 108 -10.11 -17.29 -2.98
N ALA A 109 -10.86 -16.58 -2.15
CA ALA A 109 -10.71 -16.64 -0.71
C ALA A 109 -11.97 -17.09 0.04
N THR A 110 -11.78 -17.91 1.07
CA THR A 110 -12.82 -18.24 2.05
C THR A 110 -12.52 -17.55 3.38
N ARG A 111 -13.51 -16.85 3.92
CA ARG A 111 -13.45 -16.16 5.21
C ARG A 111 -14.54 -16.63 6.15
N ALA A 112 -14.19 -16.91 7.39
CA ALA A 112 -15.13 -17.18 8.48
C ALA A 112 -14.89 -16.21 9.64
N GLU A 113 -15.96 -15.62 10.16
CA GLU A 113 -15.94 -14.78 11.35
C GLU A 113 -16.92 -15.28 12.40
N ILE A 114 -16.51 -15.22 13.66
CA ILE A 114 -17.35 -15.46 14.82
C ILE A 114 -17.20 -14.30 15.78
N ASP A 115 -18.34 -13.67 16.08
CA ASP A 115 -18.46 -12.56 17.02
C ASP A 115 -19.11 -13.02 18.31
N ILE A 116 -18.45 -12.76 19.43
CA ILE A 116 -18.93 -13.08 20.77
C ILE A 116 -19.01 -11.79 21.57
N GLN A 117 -20.22 -11.43 22.00
CA GLN A 117 -20.45 -10.32 22.92
C GLN A 117 -20.86 -10.87 24.28
N ALA A 118 -20.23 -10.35 25.33
CA ALA A 118 -20.50 -10.72 26.71
C ALA A 118 -20.81 -9.48 27.54
N ARG A 119 -21.82 -9.56 28.42
CA ARG A 119 -22.02 -8.60 29.50
C ARG A 119 -21.72 -9.32 30.81
N PHE A 120 -20.71 -8.87 31.56
CA PHE A 120 -20.32 -9.49 32.84
C PHE A 120 -20.98 -8.79 34.02
N THR A 121 -21.06 -7.46 33.96
CA THR A 121 -21.73 -6.60 34.96
C THR A 121 -22.47 -5.48 34.22
N PRO A 122 -23.26 -4.63 34.92
CA PRO A 122 -23.85 -3.44 34.28
C PRO A 122 -22.82 -2.48 33.66
N ASN A 123 -21.59 -2.49 34.18
CA ASN A 123 -20.52 -1.57 33.80
C ASN A 123 -19.44 -2.24 32.95
N ILE A 124 -19.34 -3.58 32.93
CA ILE A 124 -18.28 -4.32 32.23
C ILE A 124 -18.87 -5.20 31.12
N LYS A 125 -18.40 -4.98 29.90
CA LYS A 125 -18.71 -5.79 28.72
C LYS A 125 -17.42 -6.34 28.12
N GLY A 126 -17.51 -7.47 27.42
CA GLY A 126 -16.42 -8.01 26.62
C GLY A 126 -16.88 -8.25 25.20
N TYR A 127 -15.94 -8.16 24.27
CA TYR A 127 -16.14 -8.53 22.87
C TYR A 127 -14.93 -9.30 22.36
N MET A 128 -15.21 -10.34 21.58
CA MET A 128 -14.21 -11.11 20.87
C MET A 128 -14.69 -11.37 19.46
N LYS A 129 -13.84 -11.11 18.47
CA LYS A 129 -13.99 -11.55 17.09
C LYS A 129 -12.88 -12.53 16.77
N ILE A 130 -13.25 -13.71 16.29
CA ILE A 130 -12.33 -14.70 15.72
C ILE A 130 -12.51 -14.64 14.21
N ARG A 131 -11.42 -14.57 13.45
CA ARG A 131 -11.46 -14.58 11.99
C ARG A 131 -10.47 -15.59 11.43
N GLY A 132 -10.96 -16.45 10.54
CA GLY A 132 -10.14 -17.28 9.66
C GLY A 132 -10.28 -16.78 8.23
N TYR A 133 -9.16 -16.70 7.51
CA TYR A 133 -9.12 -16.33 6.10
C TYR A 133 -8.16 -17.27 5.38
N ARG A 134 -8.58 -17.83 4.26
CA ARG A 134 -7.79 -18.73 3.43
C ARG A 134 -7.88 -18.28 1.98
N GLU A 135 -6.74 -18.18 1.32
CA GLU A 135 -6.58 -17.89 -0.10
C GLU A 135 -6.23 -19.19 -0.83
N ASP A 136 -7.10 -19.69 -1.71
CA ASP A 136 -6.78 -20.88 -2.51
C ASP A 136 -6.14 -20.45 -3.83
N ALA A 137 -4.81 -20.53 -3.85
CA ALA A 137 -4.00 -20.22 -5.01
C ALA A 137 -4.39 -21.06 -6.24
N GLN A 138 -4.35 -20.44 -7.42
CA GLN A 138 -4.45 -21.17 -8.69
C GLN A 138 -3.29 -22.16 -8.83
N HIS A 139 -3.60 -23.44 -9.04
CA HIS A 139 -2.65 -24.57 -9.14
C HIS A 139 -1.51 -24.40 -10.15
N ASP A 140 -1.62 -23.48 -11.11
CA ASP A 140 -0.63 -23.37 -12.19
C ASP A 140 0.39 -22.23 -12.00
N PHE A 141 0.05 -21.18 -11.25
CA PHE A 141 0.81 -19.91 -11.24
C PHE A 141 1.04 -19.36 -9.83
N LEU A 142 0.05 -19.49 -8.96
CA LEU A 142 0.09 -18.90 -7.61
C LEU A 142 0.50 -19.92 -6.54
N GLU A 143 0.53 -21.21 -6.86
CA GLU A 143 0.79 -22.28 -5.88
C GLU A 143 2.16 -22.18 -5.22
N SER A 144 3.15 -21.59 -5.91
CA SER A 144 4.47 -21.31 -5.36
C SER A 144 4.56 -20.02 -4.56
N TYR A 145 3.50 -19.20 -4.48
CA TYR A 145 3.54 -17.97 -3.69
C TYR A 145 3.07 -18.21 -2.27
N ASP A 146 3.73 -17.51 -1.35
CA ASP A 146 3.36 -17.44 0.05
C ASP A 146 2.63 -16.11 0.26
N PHE A 147 1.32 -16.18 0.50
CA PHE A 147 0.45 -15.00 0.60
C PHE A 147 0.51 -14.35 1.97
N PHE A 148 0.68 -15.14 3.04
CA PHE A 148 0.64 -14.65 4.41
C PHE A 148 1.91 -14.95 5.22
N GLY A 149 2.54 -16.11 5.05
CA GLY A 149 3.74 -16.59 5.73
C GLY A 149 5.02 -15.79 5.43
N ASP A 150 6.18 -16.32 5.83
CA ASP A 150 7.44 -15.58 5.94
C ASP A 150 8.37 -15.66 4.73
N GLU A 151 8.17 -16.59 3.79
CA GLU A 151 9.13 -16.87 2.71
C GLU A 151 8.83 -16.10 1.41
N GLY A 152 7.59 -15.62 1.21
CA GLY A 152 7.13 -14.90 0.01
C GLY A 152 6.98 -15.77 -1.25
N VAL A 153 7.87 -16.75 -1.46
CA VAL A 153 7.81 -17.80 -2.50
C VAL A 153 8.28 -19.14 -1.93
N LYS A 154 7.55 -20.22 -2.19
CA LYS A 154 7.80 -21.59 -1.72
C LYS A 154 8.97 -22.26 -2.45
N GLY A 155 10.01 -22.62 -1.69
CA GLY A 155 11.14 -23.41 -2.20
C GLY A 155 11.95 -22.70 -3.30
N PRO A 156 12.95 -23.37 -3.92
CA PRO A 156 13.70 -22.80 -5.04
C PRO A 156 12.72 -22.39 -6.14
N ALA A 157 12.64 -21.09 -6.44
CA ALA A 157 11.67 -20.56 -7.39
C ALA A 157 11.75 -21.35 -8.71
N PRO A 158 10.65 -21.91 -9.24
CA PRO A 158 10.67 -22.77 -10.41
C PRO A 158 11.26 -22.06 -11.66
N GLU A 159 11.25 -20.71 -11.71
CA GLU A 159 11.90 -19.94 -12.76
C GLU A 159 13.45 -19.97 -12.71
N THR A 160 14.06 -20.29 -11.56
CA THR A 160 15.53 -20.47 -11.46
C THR A 160 16.03 -21.64 -12.34
N ALA A 161 15.16 -22.58 -12.69
CA ALA A 161 15.47 -23.66 -13.62
C ALA A 161 15.73 -23.18 -15.05
N ILE A 162 15.20 -22.01 -15.45
CA ILE A 162 15.37 -21.43 -16.79
C ILE A 162 16.81 -20.90 -16.98
N TYR A 163 17.48 -20.54 -15.88
CA TYR A 163 18.86 -20.01 -15.89
C TYR A 163 19.87 -20.94 -15.21
N ALA A 164 19.45 -22.16 -14.83
CA ALA A 164 20.30 -23.22 -14.29
C ALA A 164 21.38 -23.72 -15.29
N GLY A 165 21.36 -23.25 -16.53
CA GLY A 165 22.34 -23.54 -17.56
C GLY A 165 23.52 -22.55 -17.57
N GLY A 166 24.37 -22.60 -16.56
CA GLY A 166 25.77 -22.19 -16.71
C GLY A 166 26.19 -20.83 -16.16
N PHE A 167 26.13 -20.66 -14.84
CA PHE A 167 27.13 -19.92 -14.04
C PHE A 167 26.87 -20.07 -12.52
N TYR A 168 25.60 -20.30 -12.13
CA TYR A 168 25.13 -19.99 -10.78
C TYR A 168 25.00 -21.13 -9.75
N GLY A 169 25.32 -22.38 -10.10
CA GLY A 169 25.16 -23.49 -9.14
C GLY A 169 23.70 -23.64 -8.66
N SER A 170 23.47 -24.41 -7.59
CA SER A 170 22.13 -24.79 -7.09
C SER A 170 21.12 -23.63 -7.01
N PRO A 171 19.82 -23.88 -7.25
CA PRO A 171 18.80 -22.84 -7.22
C PRO A 171 18.75 -22.18 -5.85
N LYS A 172 18.87 -20.84 -5.82
CA LYS A 172 18.84 -20.05 -4.61
C LYS A 172 17.47 -19.41 -4.43
N THR A 173 16.91 -19.55 -3.23
CA THR A 173 15.68 -18.85 -2.82
C THR A 173 16.05 -17.45 -2.37
N PHE A 174 15.68 -16.44 -3.14
CA PHE A 174 15.81 -15.04 -2.72
C PHE A 174 14.51 -14.65 -2.00
N ARG A 175 14.60 -14.53 -0.68
CA ARG A 175 13.45 -14.36 0.22
C ARG A 175 13.22 -12.88 0.54
N ASN A 176 11.97 -12.46 0.61
CA ASN A 176 11.65 -11.25 1.37
C ASN A 176 11.79 -11.57 2.86
N MET A 177 12.34 -10.64 3.66
CA MET A 177 12.38 -10.79 5.11
C MET A 177 11.13 -10.13 5.67
N ALA A 178 10.07 -10.93 5.77
CA ALA A 178 8.79 -10.51 6.31
C ALA A 178 8.94 -9.91 7.72
N LEU A 179 8.11 -8.93 8.06
CA LEU A 179 7.97 -8.47 9.44
C LEU A 179 7.33 -9.58 10.30
N ASP A 180 7.88 -9.87 11.48
CA ASP A 180 7.30 -10.76 12.51
C ASP A 180 6.87 -12.16 12.00
N ASP A 181 7.73 -12.83 11.22
CA ASP A 181 7.43 -14.08 10.49
C ASP A 181 6.17 -13.98 9.61
N GLY A 182 5.88 -12.78 9.10
CA GLY A 182 4.73 -12.46 8.28
C GLY A 182 3.46 -12.08 9.03
N LYS A 183 3.47 -12.00 10.36
CA LYS A 183 2.28 -11.70 11.17
C LYS A 183 1.99 -10.21 11.23
N GLY A 184 0.71 -9.85 11.07
CA GLY A 184 0.26 -8.46 11.18
C GLY A 184 -0.01 -7.96 12.58
N SER A 185 -0.44 -8.83 13.48
CA SER A 185 -0.85 -8.45 14.84
C SER A 185 -0.44 -9.49 15.87
N LEU A 186 -0.45 -9.10 17.15
CA LEU A 186 -0.09 -9.96 18.28
C LEU A 186 -0.89 -11.27 18.33
N PHE A 187 -2.14 -11.24 17.86
CA PHE A 187 -3.06 -12.38 17.90
C PHE A 187 -3.30 -12.98 16.52
N GLU A 188 -2.37 -12.80 15.59
CA GLU A 188 -2.37 -13.44 14.28
C GLU A 188 -1.46 -14.66 14.27
N HIS A 189 -1.95 -15.75 13.69
CA HIS A 189 -1.13 -16.86 13.25
C HIS A 189 -1.47 -17.12 11.78
N ASN A 190 -0.44 -17.25 10.96
CA ASN A 190 -0.55 -17.48 9.54
C ASN A 190 0.45 -18.53 9.09
N GLU A 191 0.13 -19.11 7.95
CA GLU A 191 1.01 -19.96 7.13
C GLU A 191 0.92 -19.44 5.69
N GLU A 192 1.33 -20.25 4.72
CA GLU A 192 1.43 -19.81 3.32
C GLU A 192 0.11 -19.30 2.72
N ASP A 193 -1.00 -20.02 2.96
CA ASP A 193 -2.29 -19.82 2.29
C ASP A 193 -3.42 -19.40 3.24
N TYR A 194 -3.16 -19.29 4.54
CA TYR A 194 -4.18 -18.89 5.51
C TYR A 194 -3.67 -17.99 6.63
N MET A 195 -4.60 -17.24 7.22
CA MET A 195 -4.43 -16.54 8.49
C MET A 195 -5.61 -16.83 9.43
N LEU A 196 -5.30 -16.96 10.72
CA LEU A 196 -6.23 -17.04 11.82
C LEU A 196 -5.87 -15.93 12.81
N ASP A 197 -6.79 -15.03 13.08
CA ASP A 197 -6.53 -13.90 13.97
C ASP A 197 -7.71 -13.56 14.90
N LEU A 198 -7.42 -12.66 15.85
CA LEU A 198 -8.41 -12.04 16.72
C LEU A 198 -8.52 -10.54 16.42
N PRO A 199 -9.29 -10.11 15.41
CA PRO A 199 -9.39 -8.69 15.05
C PRO A 199 -9.90 -7.79 16.18
N ALA A 200 -10.63 -8.38 17.13
CA ALA A 200 -11.06 -7.70 18.33
C ALA A 200 -11.03 -8.67 19.52
N LEU A 201 -10.41 -8.26 20.61
CA LEU A 201 -10.46 -8.95 21.89
C LEU A 201 -10.27 -7.90 22.99
N TYR A 202 -11.37 -7.40 23.55
CA TYR A 202 -11.30 -6.32 24.53
C TYR A 202 -12.39 -6.38 25.60
N LEU A 203 -12.13 -5.66 26.69
CA LEU A 203 -13.08 -5.37 27.74
C LEU A 203 -13.39 -3.87 27.77
N ASP A 204 -14.68 -3.56 27.87
CA ASP A 204 -15.20 -2.21 28.04
C ASP A 204 -15.67 -2.00 29.48
N TYR A 205 -15.21 -0.94 30.11
CA TYR A 205 -15.74 -0.39 31.35
C TYR A 205 -16.47 0.92 31.07
N ASN A 206 -17.73 1.00 31.50
CA ASN A 206 -18.59 2.18 31.36
C ASN A 206 -19.15 2.56 32.72
N ASN A 207 -18.86 3.76 33.22
CA ASN A 207 -19.49 4.26 34.44
C ASN A 207 -19.66 5.78 34.41
N GLY A 208 -20.92 6.23 34.34
CA GLY A 208 -21.25 7.65 34.24
C GLY A 208 -20.60 8.28 33.00
N PRO A 209 -19.81 9.36 33.15
CA PRO A 209 -19.16 10.05 32.04
C PRO A 209 -17.90 9.36 31.49
N LEU A 210 -17.41 8.31 32.17
CA LEU A 210 -16.17 7.63 31.82
C LEU A 210 -16.44 6.34 31.02
N TRP A 211 -15.75 6.22 29.90
CA TRP A 211 -15.62 5.00 29.12
C TRP A 211 -14.14 4.60 28.99
N LEU A 212 -13.84 3.32 29.17
CA LEU A 212 -12.51 2.73 28.99
C LEU A 212 -12.63 1.41 28.23
N ARG A 213 -11.71 1.16 27.31
CA ARG A 213 -11.53 -0.10 26.57
C ARG A 213 -10.09 -0.55 26.66
N VAL A 214 -9.88 -1.81 26.99
CA VAL A 214 -8.55 -2.44 27.05
C VAL A 214 -8.55 -3.74 26.27
N GLY A 215 -7.58 -3.91 25.36
CA GLY A 215 -7.40 -5.13 24.59
C GLY A 215 -7.03 -4.87 23.13
N ASN A 216 -7.09 -5.93 22.31
CA ASN A 216 -6.86 -5.84 20.87
C ASN A 216 -8.07 -5.19 20.21
N GLN A 217 -7.85 -4.08 19.50
CA GLN A 217 -8.93 -3.28 18.93
C GLN A 217 -8.48 -2.49 17.70
N GLN A 218 -9.46 -2.08 16.90
CA GLN A 218 -9.27 -1.08 15.86
C GLN A 218 -9.69 0.30 16.36
N ILE A 219 -8.93 1.33 16.00
CA ILE A 219 -9.20 2.73 16.33
C ILE A 219 -9.28 3.53 15.03
N ALA A 220 -10.40 4.24 14.83
CA ALA A 220 -10.61 5.13 13.70
C ALA A 220 -11.15 6.48 14.20
N TRP A 221 -10.50 7.57 13.79
CA TRP A 221 -10.84 8.93 14.21
C TRP A 221 -11.28 9.86 13.08
N GLY A 222 -11.08 9.46 11.82
CA GLY A 222 -11.52 10.21 10.64
C GLY A 222 -13.04 10.22 10.46
N GLU A 223 -13.50 11.18 9.69
CA GLU A 223 -14.89 11.35 9.28
C GLU A 223 -15.05 11.20 7.76
N ALA A 224 -13.97 11.37 6.99
CA ALA A 224 -13.94 11.18 5.56
C ALA A 224 -13.95 9.68 5.16
N LEU A 225 -14.95 9.30 4.35
CA LEU A 225 -15.12 7.94 3.81
C LEU A 225 -14.02 7.40 2.87
N PHE A 226 -13.49 8.19 1.92
CA PHE A 226 -12.52 7.66 0.95
C PHE A 226 -11.08 7.88 1.40
N PHE A 227 -10.87 8.98 2.09
CA PHE A 227 -9.55 9.52 2.38
C PHE A 227 -9.25 9.43 3.87
N ARG A 228 -8.03 9.00 4.20
CA ARG A 228 -7.55 8.94 5.59
C ARG A 228 -6.79 10.22 5.90
N VAL A 229 -7.41 11.11 6.69
CA VAL A 229 -6.76 12.36 7.15
C VAL A 229 -6.49 12.26 8.66
N ILE A 230 -7.52 12.43 9.50
CA ILE A 230 -7.39 12.24 10.95
C ILE A 230 -7.35 10.75 11.31
N ASP A 231 -7.78 9.87 10.41
CA ASP A 231 -7.68 8.42 10.56
C ASP A 231 -6.24 7.88 10.35
N SER A 232 -5.35 8.36 11.21
CA SER A 232 -3.92 8.10 11.20
C SER A 232 -3.50 7.20 12.37
N VAL A 233 -4.39 6.35 12.89
CA VAL A 233 -4.06 5.53 14.08
C VAL A 233 -3.42 4.19 13.67
N GLN A 234 -3.95 3.49 12.68
CA GLN A 234 -3.53 2.10 12.40
C GLN A 234 -2.94 1.92 11.00
N GLY A 235 -2.00 0.97 10.89
CA GLY A 235 -1.57 0.44 9.59
C GLY A 235 -2.67 -0.37 8.90
N LEU A 236 -2.45 -0.68 7.63
CA LEU A 236 -3.35 -1.48 6.80
C LEU A 236 -2.73 -2.84 6.47
N ASP A 237 -3.54 -3.90 6.47
CA ASP A 237 -3.22 -5.21 5.94
C ASP A 237 -3.70 -5.27 4.49
N LEU A 238 -2.77 -5.09 3.56
CA LEU A 238 -3.03 -5.04 2.13
C LEU A 238 -2.90 -6.41 1.45
N ARG A 239 -2.49 -7.47 2.18
CA ARG A 239 -2.21 -8.80 1.61
C ARG A 239 -3.39 -9.44 0.87
N ARG A 240 -4.63 -9.16 1.29
CA ARG A 240 -5.85 -9.87 0.85
C ARG A 240 -6.39 -9.40 -0.50
N HIS A 241 -6.72 -8.12 -0.61
CA HIS A 241 -7.29 -7.51 -1.82
C HIS A 241 -6.72 -6.10 -2.06
N SER A 242 -5.54 -5.82 -1.48
CA SER A 242 -4.89 -4.51 -1.51
C SER A 242 -5.87 -3.36 -1.22
N VAL A 243 -5.76 -2.27 -1.98
CA VAL A 243 -6.67 -1.11 -1.95
C VAL A 243 -7.89 -1.28 -2.88
N LEU A 244 -8.03 -2.44 -3.53
CA LEU A 244 -9.02 -2.70 -4.59
C LEU A 244 -10.35 -3.28 -4.07
N GLY A 245 -10.49 -3.44 -2.76
CA GLY A 245 -11.77 -3.79 -2.14
C GLY A 245 -12.87 -2.75 -2.42
N VAL A 246 -14.06 -2.98 -1.87
CA VAL A 246 -15.18 -2.04 -2.02
C VAL A 246 -14.77 -0.67 -1.45
N ALA A 247 -14.60 0.32 -2.31
CA ALA A 247 -14.03 1.63 -1.96
C ALA A 247 -14.89 2.35 -0.91
N ALA A 248 -16.21 2.12 -0.93
CA ALA A 248 -17.14 2.68 0.05
C ALA A 248 -17.12 2.00 1.43
N GLU A 249 -16.27 0.98 1.67
CA GLU A 249 -16.12 0.29 2.96
C GLU A 249 -14.97 0.87 3.83
N GLU A 250 -14.37 2.02 3.44
CA GLU A 250 -13.50 2.90 4.26
C GLU A 250 -12.47 2.13 5.11
N TYR A 251 -11.68 1.25 4.48
CA TYR A 251 -10.59 0.49 5.11
C TYR A 251 -10.99 -0.36 6.33
N SER A 252 -12.29 -0.51 6.63
CA SER A 252 -12.77 -1.21 7.83
C SER A 252 -12.30 -2.67 7.87
N ASP A 253 -12.10 -3.26 6.70
CA ASP A 253 -11.63 -4.62 6.56
C ASP A 253 -10.10 -4.77 6.57
N SER A 254 -9.37 -3.70 6.27
CA SER A 254 -7.91 -3.70 6.13
C SER A 254 -7.19 -3.13 7.34
N ARG A 255 -7.82 -2.40 8.26
CA ARG A 255 -7.13 -1.91 9.47
C ARG A 255 -6.53 -3.06 10.29
N ILE A 256 -5.26 -2.91 10.68
CA ILE A 256 -4.58 -3.88 11.54
C ILE A 256 -4.95 -3.59 13.00
N PRO A 257 -5.53 -4.55 13.73
CA PRO A 257 -5.85 -4.37 15.13
C PRO A 257 -4.57 -4.31 15.97
N SER A 258 -4.60 -3.51 17.04
CA SER A 258 -3.49 -3.43 17.98
C SER A 258 -3.97 -3.51 19.43
N PHE A 259 -3.10 -4.02 20.29
CA PHE A 259 -3.32 -3.97 21.73
C PHE A 259 -3.26 -2.53 22.20
N ALA A 260 -4.35 -2.05 22.78
CA ALA A 260 -4.48 -0.67 23.17
C ALA A 260 -5.29 -0.49 24.46
N ILE A 261 -5.03 0.62 25.13
CA ILE A 261 -5.94 1.24 26.09
C ILE A 261 -6.51 2.47 25.43
N ARG A 262 -7.83 2.56 25.37
CA ARG A 262 -8.56 3.70 24.81
C ARG A 262 -9.61 4.14 25.81
N GLY A 263 -9.88 5.43 25.92
CA GLY A 263 -10.89 5.92 26.84
C GLY A 263 -11.40 7.28 26.46
N SER A 264 -12.61 7.60 26.92
CA SER A 264 -13.15 8.94 26.82
C SER A 264 -13.83 9.37 28.11
N TYR A 265 -13.80 10.68 28.36
CA TYR A 265 -14.49 11.32 29.47
C TYR A 265 -15.33 12.47 28.92
N ARG A 266 -16.65 12.41 29.15
CA ARG A 266 -17.58 13.47 28.79
C ARG A 266 -17.81 14.42 29.96
N PHE A 267 -17.49 15.69 29.76
CA PHE A 267 -17.66 16.75 30.74
C PHE A 267 -19.10 17.27 30.79
N ASP A 268 -19.45 17.98 31.86
CA ASP A 268 -20.80 18.53 32.07
C ASP A 268 -21.21 19.57 31.02
N ASN A 269 -20.23 20.22 30.37
CA ASN A 269 -20.45 21.13 29.25
C ASN A 269 -20.62 20.42 27.90
N GLU A 270 -20.80 19.09 27.93
CA GLU A 270 -20.96 18.19 26.78
C GLU A 270 -19.72 17.99 25.89
N TRP A 271 -18.60 18.64 26.21
CA TRP A 271 -17.33 18.35 25.55
C TRP A 271 -16.81 16.98 25.99
N GLU A 272 -16.04 16.34 25.12
CA GLU A 272 -15.46 15.03 25.35
C GLU A 272 -13.94 15.08 25.10
N LEU A 273 -13.18 14.52 26.04
CA LEU A 273 -11.78 14.19 25.84
C LEU A 273 -11.67 12.69 25.62
N GLU A 274 -11.16 12.29 24.46
CA GLU A 274 -10.80 10.93 24.13
C GLU A 274 -9.27 10.79 24.06
N ALA A 275 -8.74 9.66 24.53
CA ALA A 275 -7.33 9.34 24.44
C ALA A 275 -7.10 7.86 24.17
N TYR A 276 -5.96 7.54 23.56
CA TYR A 276 -5.47 6.16 23.44
C TYR A 276 -3.96 6.07 23.67
N ALA A 277 -3.53 4.87 24.04
CA ALA A 277 -2.16 4.39 23.91
C ALA A 277 -2.23 2.98 23.30
N GLN A 278 -1.55 2.75 22.19
CA GLN A 278 -1.56 1.46 21.47
C GLN A 278 -0.15 1.02 21.12
N GLN A 279 0.05 -0.29 20.95
CA GLN A 279 1.30 -0.81 20.39
C GLN A 279 1.40 -0.44 18.90
N PHE A 280 2.59 -0.04 18.45
CA PHE A 280 2.85 0.18 17.02
C PHE A 280 2.64 -1.08 16.18
N ARG A 281 1.96 -0.94 15.04
CA ARG A 281 1.81 -1.98 14.01
C ARG A 281 1.93 -1.38 12.60
N PRO A 282 2.88 -1.86 11.77
CA PRO A 282 3.10 -1.31 10.44
C PRO A 282 2.01 -1.75 9.45
N THR A 283 1.85 -0.99 8.36
CA THR A 283 1.08 -1.42 7.19
C THR A 283 1.81 -2.62 6.56
N ILE A 284 1.10 -3.73 6.34
CA ILE A 284 1.64 -4.93 5.68
C ILE A 284 1.34 -4.83 4.19
N LEU A 285 2.38 -4.95 3.38
CA LEU A 285 2.25 -4.93 1.92
C LEU A 285 1.85 -6.30 1.37
N PRO A 286 1.18 -6.34 0.20
CA PRO A 286 1.04 -7.57 -0.55
C PRO A 286 2.42 -8.14 -0.89
N ARG A 287 2.54 -9.46 -0.86
CA ARG A 287 3.82 -10.13 -1.07
C ARG A 287 4.31 -9.92 -2.51
N PRO A 288 5.60 -9.61 -2.73
CA PRO A 288 6.16 -9.49 -4.07
C PRO A 288 5.86 -10.70 -4.95
N GLY A 289 5.46 -10.44 -6.20
CA GLY A 289 5.06 -11.46 -7.17
C GLY A 289 3.60 -11.92 -7.07
N THR A 290 2.86 -11.58 -6.01
CA THR A 290 1.40 -11.81 -5.96
C THR A 290 0.66 -10.90 -6.95
N PRO A 291 -0.60 -11.23 -7.34
CA PRO A 291 -1.39 -10.40 -8.26
C PRO A 291 -1.59 -8.97 -7.77
N TYR A 292 -1.52 -8.74 -6.46
CA TYR A 292 -1.73 -7.43 -5.85
C TYR A 292 -0.43 -6.74 -5.40
N SER A 293 0.75 -7.28 -5.74
CA SER A 293 2.04 -6.70 -5.36
C SER A 293 2.15 -5.21 -5.74
N LEU A 294 2.63 -4.40 -4.80
CA LEU A 294 2.91 -2.97 -4.99
C LEU A 294 4.39 -2.68 -5.19
N VAL A 295 5.25 -3.63 -4.84
CA VAL A 295 6.70 -3.56 -5.05
C VAL A 295 7.07 -4.51 -6.17
N ALA A 296 7.89 -4.05 -7.10
CA ALA A 296 8.39 -4.88 -8.19
C ALA A 296 9.16 -6.10 -7.65
N GLU A 297 8.86 -7.29 -8.18
CA GLU A 297 9.48 -8.56 -7.80
C GLU A 297 10.99 -8.58 -8.07
N ALA A 298 11.50 -7.66 -8.89
CA ALA A 298 12.93 -7.41 -9.06
C ALA A 298 13.62 -6.82 -7.81
N PHE A 299 12.87 -6.51 -6.75
CA PHE A 299 13.38 -5.97 -5.50
C PHE A 299 13.01 -6.86 -4.32
N THR A 300 13.88 -6.87 -3.33
CA THR A 300 13.64 -7.46 -2.02
C THR A 300 13.57 -6.37 -0.98
N VAL A 301 12.54 -6.41 -0.15
CA VAL A 301 12.37 -5.49 0.98
C VAL A 301 12.68 -6.22 2.28
N TYR A 302 13.61 -5.66 3.05
CA TYR A 302 13.88 -6.07 4.42
C TYR A 302 13.02 -5.24 5.38
N GLU A 303 11.94 -5.85 5.86
CA GLU A 303 11.00 -5.20 6.78
C GLU A 303 11.35 -5.51 8.25
N GLU A 304 11.81 -6.73 8.54
CA GLU A 304 12.15 -7.16 9.90
C GLU A 304 13.15 -6.23 10.62
N PRO A 305 14.27 -5.78 10.02
CA PRO A 305 15.25 -4.97 10.76
C PRO A 305 14.71 -3.59 11.17
N GLY A 306 13.88 -2.97 10.32
CA GLY A 306 13.20 -1.71 10.65
C GLY A 306 12.13 -1.93 11.70
N TYR A 307 11.29 -2.95 11.53
CA TYR A 307 10.24 -3.28 12.50
C TYR A 307 10.82 -3.62 13.89
N ALA A 308 11.91 -4.41 13.95
CA ALA A 308 12.53 -4.82 15.20
C ALA A 308 13.06 -3.65 16.03
N LYS A 309 13.37 -2.51 15.40
CA LYS A 309 13.79 -1.26 16.07
C LYS A 309 12.63 -0.60 16.83
N ASP A 310 11.43 -0.65 16.26
CA ASP A 310 10.28 0.17 16.65
C ASP A 310 9.07 -0.67 17.14
N LYS A 311 9.17 -2.01 17.19
CA LYS A 311 8.09 -2.95 17.55
C LYS A 311 7.48 -2.75 18.95
N ASP A 312 8.25 -2.14 19.85
CA ASP A 312 7.89 -1.91 21.25
C ASP A 312 7.41 -0.45 21.47
N ASP A 313 7.33 0.35 20.39
CA ASP A 313 6.83 1.71 20.43
C ASP A 313 5.34 1.75 20.82
N VAL A 314 4.98 2.84 21.50
CA VAL A 314 3.62 3.10 21.94
C VAL A 314 3.14 4.38 21.29
N ASP A 315 2.20 4.25 20.36
CA ASP A 315 1.52 5.40 19.76
C ASP A 315 0.50 5.96 20.75
N VAL A 316 0.45 7.28 20.87
CA VAL A 316 -0.44 7.99 21.79
C VAL A 316 -1.21 9.06 21.04
N GLY A 317 -2.51 9.15 21.30
CA GLY A 317 -3.35 10.20 20.73
C GLY A 317 -4.28 10.82 21.76
N PHE A 318 -4.58 12.10 21.56
CA PHE A 318 -5.65 12.83 22.25
C PHE A 318 -6.58 13.48 21.23
N ARG A 319 -7.89 13.44 21.49
CA ARG A 319 -8.91 14.16 20.73
C ARG A 319 -9.85 14.87 21.69
N TYR A 320 -10.04 16.16 21.51
CA TYR A 320 -10.98 16.97 22.27
C TYR A 320 -12.07 17.48 21.34
N SER A 321 -13.31 17.09 21.58
CA SER A 321 -14.45 17.37 20.71
C SER A 321 -15.62 17.98 21.46
N GLY A 322 -16.39 18.81 20.79
CA GLY A 322 -17.60 19.41 21.32
C GLY A 322 -18.32 20.21 20.25
N GLN A 323 -19.35 20.95 20.67
CA GLN A 323 -20.15 21.77 19.77
C GLN A 323 -19.93 23.25 20.04
N ILE A 324 -19.71 24.04 18.98
CA ILE A 324 -19.68 25.51 19.03
C ILE A 324 -20.77 26.04 18.09
N SER A 325 -21.84 26.62 18.65
CA SER A 325 -23.04 27.00 17.90
C SER A 325 -23.59 25.80 17.13
N ASP A 326 -23.57 25.84 15.79
CA ASP A 326 -24.10 24.79 14.91
C ASP A 326 -23.00 23.87 14.35
N TRP A 327 -21.75 24.06 14.79
CA TRP A 327 -20.61 23.27 14.35
C TRP A 327 -20.22 22.23 15.39
N ASP A 328 -20.08 20.98 14.95
CA ASP A 328 -19.39 19.95 15.72
C ASP A 328 -17.90 20.05 15.37
N ILE A 329 -17.04 20.30 16.37
CA ILE A 329 -15.61 20.58 16.16
C ILE A 329 -14.78 19.60 16.98
N SER A 330 -13.64 19.18 16.44
CA SER A 330 -12.64 18.46 17.21
C SER A 330 -11.22 18.92 16.92
N PHE A 331 -10.37 18.81 17.94
CA PHE A 331 -8.93 19.03 17.87
C PHE A 331 -8.23 17.74 18.28
N SER A 332 -7.17 17.37 17.59
CA SER A 332 -6.40 16.16 17.90
C SER A 332 -4.90 16.40 17.86
N ALA A 333 -4.18 15.62 18.64
CA ALA A 333 -2.74 15.51 18.60
C ALA A 333 -2.39 14.03 18.73
N ILE A 334 -1.60 13.52 17.79
CA ILE A 334 -1.17 12.12 17.71
C ILE A 334 0.35 12.12 17.66
N ALA A 335 1.00 11.37 18.54
CA ALA A 335 2.40 11.00 18.41
C ALA A 335 2.44 9.51 18.09
N ARG A 336 2.98 9.14 16.92
CA ARG A 336 2.96 7.76 16.42
C ARG A 336 4.24 7.43 15.68
N THR A 337 4.50 6.14 15.52
CA THR A 337 5.41 5.63 14.51
C THR A 337 4.64 5.43 13.20
N ALA A 338 5.11 6.03 12.10
CA ALA A 338 4.41 6.06 10.81
C ALA A 338 4.30 4.63 10.21
N PRO A 339 3.10 4.08 10.01
CA PRO A 339 2.93 2.66 9.67
C PRO A 339 3.34 2.33 8.23
N ASP A 340 3.36 3.30 7.32
CA ASP A 340 3.70 3.06 5.92
C ASP A 340 5.22 2.95 5.70
N GLY A 341 6.02 3.53 6.61
CA GLY A 341 7.48 3.49 6.57
C GLY A 341 8.11 4.21 5.37
N THR A 342 9.43 4.31 5.40
CA THR A 342 10.26 4.89 4.33
C THR A 342 11.27 3.87 3.81
N TYR A 343 11.65 4.01 2.54
CA TYR A 343 12.53 3.07 1.86
C TYR A 343 13.90 3.67 1.56
N ARG A 344 14.94 2.84 1.62
CA ARG A 344 16.31 3.18 1.21
C ARG A 344 17.05 1.95 0.73
N TRP A 345 18.15 2.14 -0.01
CA TRP A 345 19.02 1.04 -0.39
C TRP A 345 19.55 0.25 0.81
N ALA A 346 19.63 -1.07 0.65
CA ALA A 346 20.19 -2.01 1.60
C ALA A 346 21.33 -2.81 0.95
N LYS A 347 22.23 -3.33 1.78
CA LYS A 347 23.20 -4.32 1.32
C LYS A 347 22.51 -5.65 1.08
N HIS A 348 22.83 -6.33 -0.02
CA HIS A 348 22.44 -7.72 -0.18
C HIS A 348 23.10 -8.59 0.92
N ASN A 349 22.45 -9.69 1.32
CA ASN A 349 22.92 -10.62 2.35
C ASN A 349 23.11 -12.06 1.80
N VAL A 350 23.23 -12.22 0.49
CA VAL A 350 23.20 -13.53 -0.19
C VAL A 350 24.48 -14.36 -0.07
N GLY A 351 25.54 -13.80 0.53
CA GLY A 351 26.78 -14.53 0.84
C GLY A 351 27.52 -15.04 -0.40
N GLU A 352 27.57 -14.22 -1.46
CA GLU A 352 28.06 -14.60 -2.79
C GLU A 352 29.54 -14.25 -3.07
N SER A 353 30.31 -13.89 -2.03
CA SER A 353 31.73 -13.61 -2.17
C SER A 353 32.55 -14.79 -2.76
N GLY A 354 32.03 -16.02 -2.63
CA GLY A 354 32.63 -17.23 -3.19
C GLY A 354 32.51 -17.39 -4.72
N ILE A 355 31.64 -16.63 -5.39
CA ILE A 355 31.49 -16.64 -6.86
C ILE A 355 31.87 -15.29 -7.50
N GLY A 356 32.57 -14.43 -6.76
CA GLY A 356 33.15 -13.18 -7.29
C GLY A 356 32.24 -11.95 -7.21
N ILE A 357 31.12 -12.02 -6.50
CA ILE A 357 30.24 -10.86 -6.25
C ILE A 357 30.63 -10.26 -4.89
N PRO A 358 31.10 -9.00 -4.84
CA PRO A 358 31.47 -8.36 -3.58
C PRO A 358 30.30 -8.28 -2.60
N ASP A 359 30.55 -8.67 -1.35
CA ASP A 359 29.63 -8.42 -0.25
C ASP A 359 29.49 -6.90 -0.04
N GLY A 360 28.27 -6.45 0.24
CA GLY A 360 28.00 -5.04 0.54
C GLY A 360 27.66 -4.16 -0.67
N LEU A 361 27.29 -4.75 -1.81
CA LEU A 361 26.60 -4.06 -2.91
C LEU A 361 25.09 -3.94 -2.62
N ALA A 362 24.41 -3.01 -3.28
CA ALA A 362 22.95 -2.86 -3.23
C ALA A 362 22.19 -3.90 -4.09
N PHE A 363 22.93 -4.65 -4.91
CA PHE A 363 22.39 -5.58 -5.89
C PHE A 363 23.03 -6.96 -5.78
N ALA A 364 22.26 -8.00 -6.11
CA ALA A 364 22.78 -9.34 -6.32
C ALA A 364 22.19 -9.92 -7.61
N PRO A 365 22.89 -10.85 -8.28
CA PRO A 365 22.37 -11.48 -9.48
C PRO A 365 21.17 -12.36 -9.16
N ASP A 366 20.11 -12.16 -9.94
CA ASP A 366 18.89 -12.94 -9.86
C ASP A 366 18.25 -12.95 -11.25
N PRO A 367 17.94 -14.13 -11.82
CA PRO A 367 17.24 -14.21 -13.10
C PRO A 367 15.87 -13.53 -13.18
N LEU A 368 15.21 -13.27 -12.04
CA LEU A 368 13.97 -12.50 -11.92
C LEU A 368 14.22 -11.01 -11.67
N GLY A 369 15.48 -10.60 -11.56
CA GLY A 369 15.88 -9.21 -11.42
C GLY A 369 15.73 -8.41 -12.72
N THR A 370 16.03 -7.12 -12.63
CA THR A 370 16.07 -6.21 -13.78
C THR A 370 17.16 -6.64 -14.75
N ALA A 371 16.83 -6.73 -16.04
CA ALA A 371 17.70 -7.34 -17.06
C ALA A 371 18.23 -6.34 -18.11
N SER A 372 17.84 -5.07 -18.04
CA SER A 372 18.28 -4.04 -18.98
C SER A 372 18.16 -2.63 -18.41
N ALA A 373 18.92 -1.70 -18.97
CA ALA A 373 18.82 -0.28 -18.64
C ALA A 373 17.43 0.29 -18.95
N ASP A 374 16.78 -0.10 -20.04
CA ASP A 374 15.43 0.40 -20.35
C ASP A 374 14.40 -0.09 -19.32
N GLU A 375 14.48 -1.36 -18.90
CA GLU A 375 13.65 -1.91 -17.83
C GLU A 375 13.90 -1.19 -16.49
N TRP A 376 15.16 -0.90 -16.15
CA TRP A 376 15.52 -0.11 -14.98
C TRP A 376 14.88 1.28 -15.02
N PHE A 377 15.06 2.00 -16.13
CA PHE A 377 14.53 3.36 -16.27
C PHE A 377 13.00 3.38 -16.22
N TRP A 378 12.35 2.42 -16.87
CA TRP A 378 10.90 2.26 -16.76
C TRP A 378 10.46 1.96 -15.32
N GLY A 379 11.04 0.95 -14.68
CA GLY A 379 10.64 0.53 -13.34
C GLY A 379 10.86 1.61 -12.29
N ALA A 380 12.00 2.28 -12.32
CA ALA A 380 12.29 3.41 -11.45
C ALA A 380 11.32 4.58 -11.69
N SER A 381 11.06 4.94 -12.95
CA SER A 381 10.07 5.96 -13.29
C SER A 381 8.70 5.60 -12.69
N TRP A 382 8.12 4.44 -13.00
CA TRP A 382 6.80 4.03 -12.53
C TRP A 382 6.66 3.95 -11.00
N LEU A 383 7.75 3.64 -10.30
CA LEU A 383 7.81 3.67 -8.84
C LEU A 383 8.08 5.07 -8.26
N ARG A 384 8.14 6.10 -9.12
CA ARG A 384 8.40 7.52 -8.80
C ARG A 384 9.77 7.78 -8.19
N PHE A 385 10.75 7.06 -8.73
CA PHE A 385 12.15 7.23 -8.42
C PHE A 385 12.89 7.89 -9.57
N ASP A 386 14.01 8.54 -9.25
CA ASP A 386 14.95 9.03 -10.25
C ASP A 386 15.91 7.89 -10.65
N PRO A 387 15.85 7.36 -11.88
CA PRO A 387 16.67 6.23 -12.32
C PRO A 387 18.17 6.51 -12.33
N VAL A 388 18.58 7.76 -12.48
CA VAL A 388 20.01 8.14 -12.45
C VAL A 388 20.45 8.32 -11.01
N ALA A 389 19.68 9.07 -10.21
CA ALA A 389 20.05 9.34 -8.82
C ALA A 389 20.00 8.07 -7.96
N THR A 390 19.05 7.16 -8.19
CA THR A 390 19.00 5.85 -7.52
C THR A 390 20.19 4.97 -7.85
N LEU A 391 20.69 5.01 -9.09
CA LEU A 391 21.93 4.33 -9.45
C LEU A 391 23.13 5.01 -8.76
N ASP A 392 23.23 6.34 -8.82
CA ASP A 392 24.29 7.11 -8.16
C ASP A 392 24.36 6.80 -6.65
N THR A 393 23.25 6.78 -5.93
CA THR A 393 23.25 6.49 -4.48
C THR A 393 23.67 5.05 -4.19
N SER A 394 23.22 4.09 -5.01
CA SER A 394 23.59 2.67 -4.86
C SER A 394 25.09 2.40 -5.03
N VAL A 395 25.82 3.32 -5.66
CA VAL A 395 27.28 3.21 -5.89
C VAL A 395 28.10 4.20 -5.08
N SER A 396 27.56 5.36 -4.72
CA SER A 396 28.34 6.47 -4.14
C SER A 396 28.08 6.71 -2.65
N ASP A 397 26.95 6.25 -2.09
CA ASP A 397 26.74 6.32 -0.64
C ASP A 397 27.85 5.54 0.08
N ALA A 398 28.31 6.06 1.22
CA ALA A 398 29.41 5.48 2.00
C ALA A 398 29.19 4.00 2.35
N LEU A 399 27.93 3.58 2.41
CA LEU A 399 27.51 2.21 2.64
C LEU A 399 28.01 1.25 1.53
N PHE A 400 28.04 1.71 0.27
CA PHE A 400 28.32 0.90 -0.93
C PHE A 400 29.64 1.26 -1.62
N ALA A 401 30.12 2.50 -1.47
CA ALA A 401 31.21 3.09 -2.29
C ALA A 401 32.44 2.20 -2.45
N LEU A 402 32.90 1.53 -1.39
CA LEU A 402 34.07 0.65 -1.46
C LEU A 402 33.79 -0.61 -2.30
N ALA A 403 32.64 -1.26 -2.08
CA ALA A 403 32.26 -2.47 -2.80
C ALA A 403 31.93 -2.15 -4.27
N ALA A 404 31.21 -1.06 -4.50
CA ALA A 404 30.84 -0.58 -5.83
C ALA A 404 32.09 -0.25 -6.67
N ALA A 405 33.03 0.53 -6.12
CA ALA A 405 34.30 0.81 -6.78
C ALA A 405 35.12 -0.47 -7.05
N GLY A 406 35.10 -1.43 -6.11
CA GLY A 406 35.73 -2.74 -6.29
C GLY A 406 35.11 -3.58 -7.41
N ALA A 407 33.81 -3.42 -7.66
CA ALA A 407 33.07 -4.03 -8.77
C ALA A 407 33.25 -3.27 -10.10
N GLY A 408 33.93 -2.12 -10.10
CA GLY A 408 34.10 -1.27 -11.28
C GLY A 408 32.92 -0.33 -11.57
N ALA A 409 31.99 -0.18 -10.63
CA ALA A 409 30.90 0.78 -10.73
C ALA A 409 31.40 2.21 -10.43
N PHE A 410 30.72 3.20 -10.99
CA PHE A 410 31.05 4.62 -10.82
C PHE A 410 29.76 5.44 -10.74
N SER A 411 29.85 6.69 -10.25
CA SER A 411 28.70 7.60 -10.28
C SER A 411 28.51 8.17 -11.71
N PRO A 412 27.40 7.87 -12.41
CA PRO A 412 27.14 8.47 -13.73
C PRO A 412 27.12 10.00 -13.69
N THR A 413 26.55 10.60 -12.64
CA THR A 413 26.47 12.06 -12.53
C THR A 413 27.83 12.69 -12.33
N ALA A 414 28.63 12.22 -11.37
CA ALA A 414 29.96 12.76 -11.12
C ALA A 414 30.88 12.59 -12.35
N THR A 415 30.79 11.44 -13.02
CA THR A 415 31.62 11.13 -14.20
C THR A 415 31.22 11.97 -15.40
N ALA A 416 29.92 12.15 -15.67
CA ALA A 416 29.45 13.02 -16.73
C ALA A 416 29.89 14.47 -16.50
N ASN A 417 29.81 14.96 -15.26
CA ASN A 417 30.26 16.30 -14.89
C ASN A 417 31.77 16.49 -15.14
N ALA A 418 32.59 15.51 -14.76
CA ALA A 418 34.04 15.55 -14.99
C ALA A 418 34.40 15.58 -16.48
N LEU A 419 33.75 14.73 -17.29
CA LEU A 419 33.96 14.70 -18.74
C LEU A 419 33.50 15.99 -19.42
N ASN A 420 32.34 16.52 -19.02
CA ASN A 420 31.80 17.76 -19.58
C ASN A 420 32.59 19.01 -19.16
N ALA A 421 33.25 18.99 -18.00
CA ALA A 421 34.18 20.04 -17.61
C ALA A 421 35.43 20.06 -18.52
N ALA A 422 35.90 18.90 -18.97
CA ALA A 422 37.00 18.80 -19.94
C ALA A 422 36.57 19.11 -21.38
N SER A 423 35.36 18.69 -21.76
CA SER A 423 34.80 18.86 -23.11
C SER A 423 33.26 18.99 -23.02
N PRO A 424 32.71 20.21 -23.06
CA PRO A 424 31.27 20.42 -22.87
C PRO A 424 30.40 19.66 -23.86
N GLY A 425 29.36 18.97 -23.36
CA GLY A 425 28.40 18.23 -24.17
C GLY A 425 28.86 16.84 -24.62
N THR A 426 29.96 16.32 -24.06
CA THR A 426 30.49 14.98 -24.38
C THR A 426 29.52 13.86 -24.02
N THR A 427 28.86 13.94 -22.87
CA THR A 427 27.91 12.92 -22.41
C THR A 427 26.87 13.50 -21.45
N THR A 428 25.92 12.69 -21.02
CA THR A 428 24.94 13.03 -19.98
C THR A 428 24.93 11.96 -18.89
N PRO A 429 24.50 12.28 -17.65
CA PRO A 429 24.33 11.28 -16.59
C PRO A 429 23.46 10.10 -17.05
N THR A 430 22.34 10.36 -17.73
CA THR A 430 21.46 9.34 -18.31
C THR A 430 22.18 8.39 -19.26
N LYS A 431 23.02 8.90 -20.18
CA LYS A 431 23.75 8.06 -21.13
C LYS A 431 24.74 7.14 -20.42
N LEU A 432 25.50 7.69 -19.46
CA LEU A 432 26.45 6.89 -18.68
C LEU A 432 25.72 5.85 -17.82
N ALA A 433 24.62 6.23 -17.15
CA ALA A 433 23.81 5.33 -16.34
C ALA A 433 23.28 4.15 -17.16
N LYS A 434 22.69 4.41 -18.34
CA LYS A 434 22.24 3.32 -19.22
C LYS A 434 23.36 2.41 -19.67
N GLY A 435 24.53 2.99 -20.02
CA GLY A 435 25.68 2.21 -20.44
C GLY A 435 26.26 1.33 -19.35
N GLU A 436 26.34 1.86 -18.12
CA GLU A 436 26.81 1.14 -16.94
C GLU A 436 25.85 0.03 -16.53
N LEU A 437 24.54 0.30 -16.51
CA LEU A 437 23.52 -0.71 -16.24
C LEU A 437 23.58 -1.86 -17.25
N ASP A 438 23.60 -1.58 -18.55
CA ASP A 438 23.67 -2.66 -19.56
C ASP A 438 25.01 -3.41 -19.52
N LEU A 439 26.09 -2.79 -19.04
CA LEU A 439 27.36 -3.50 -18.79
C LEU A 439 27.20 -4.53 -17.67
N PHE A 440 26.56 -4.15 -16.56
CA PHE A 440 26.32 -5.04 -15.43
C PHE A 440 25.25 -6.10 -15.72
N PHE A 441 24.18 -5.74 -16.43
CA PHE A 441 23.10 -6.67 -16.78
C PHE A 441 23.49 -7.68 -17.85
N ASN A 442 24.58 -7.48 -18.57
CA ASN A 442 25.04 -8.42 -19.57
C ASN A 442 25.68 -9.65 -18.86
N PRO A 443 25.16 -10.87 -19.04
CA PRO A 443 25.69 -12.08 -18.40
C PRO A 443 27.08 -12.51 -18.87
N ALA A 444 27.55 -12.01 -20.01
CA ALA A 444 28.85 -12.38 -20.57
C ALA A 444 29.97 -11.42 -20.17
N THR A 445 29.65 -10.14 -19.99
CA THR A 445 30.63 -9.12 -19.55
C THR A 445 30.47 -8.74 -18.10
N GLY A 446 29.27 -8.82 -17.52
CA GLY A 446 28.93 -8.40 -16.16
C GLY A 446 28.37 -9.54 -15.32
N PHE A 447 27.24 -9.30 -14.67
CA PHE A 447 26.62 -10.22 -13.70
C PHE A 447 25.34 -10.87 -14.21
N GLY A 448 24.73 -10.36 -15.29
CA GLY A 448 23.39 -10.77 -15.69
C GLY A 448 22.31 -9.95 -14.97
N PRO A 449 21.02 -10.35 -15.06
CA PRO A 449 19.94 -9.65 -14.39
C PRO A 449 20.19 -9.50 -12.88
N LEU A 450 19.86 -8.33 -12.32
CA LEU A 450 20.15 -7.99 -10.93
C LEU A 450 18.89 -7.66 -10.14
N ARG A 451 18.81 -8.21 -8.94
CA ARG A 451 17.82 -7.86 -7.92
C ARG A 451 18.36 -6.74 -7.03
N GLY A 452 17.52 -5.75 -6.75
CA GLY A 452 17.80 -4.68 -5.79
C GLY A 452 17.34 -5.02 -4.38
N TYR A 453 18.04 -4.49 -3.36
CA TYR A 453 17.70 -4.71 -1.95
C TYR A 453 17.38 -3.41 -1.25
N LEU A 454 16.23 -3.37 -0.55
CA LEU A 454 15.72 -2.19 0.13
C LEU A 454 15.53 -2.48 1.62
N HIS A 455 15.77 -1.48 2.45
CA HIS A 455 15.30 -1.45 3.83
C HIS A 455 14.03 -0.61 3.91
N ARG A 456 13.05 -1.10 4.68
CA ARG A 456 11.91 -0.30 5.13
C ARG A 456 12.15 0.08 6.59
N ASP A 457 12.25 1.38 6.86
CA ASP A 457 12.37 1.92 8.21
C ASP A 457 11.03 2.57 8.61
N TYR A 458 10.73 2.62 9.90
CA TYR A 458 9.56 3.30 10.43
C TYR A 458 9.99 4.53 11.22
N ASP A 459 9.34 5.66 10.96
CA ASP A 459 9.75 6.97 11.47
C ASP A 459 8.69 7.52 12.42
N GLU A 460 9.14 8.08 13.55
CA GLU A 460 8.25 8.76 14.49
C GLU A 460 7.76 10.09 13.89
N GLU A 461 6.49 10.42 14.12
CA GLU A 461 5.90 11.69 13.70
C GLU A 461 4.84 12.18 14.69
N VAL A 462 4.60 13.49 14.67
CA VAL A 462 3.54 14.14 15.45
C VAL A 462 2.55 14.77 14.48
N ILE A 463 1.26 14.46 14.63
CA ILE A 463 0.19 14.95 13.76
C ILE A 463 -0.75 15.81 14.60
N PHE A 464 -0.95 17.06 14.19
CA PHE A 464 -1.96 17.94 14.75
C PHE A 464 -3.16 18.00 13.80
N GLY A 465 -4.36 17.69 14.32
CA GLY A 465 -5.57 17.65 13.51
C GLY A 465 -6.66 18.58 14.00
N VAL A 466 -7.47 19.09 13.07
CA VAL A 466 -8.71 19.81 13.33
C VAL A 466 -9.80 19.27 12.41
N SER A 467 -11.01 19.06 12.95
CA SER A 467 -12.19 18.75 12.15
C SER A 467 -13.38 19.63 12.52
N GLY A 468 -14.27 19.84 11.55
CA GLY A 468 -15.51 20.57 11.71
C GLY A 468 -16.61 19.98 10.85
N LYS A 469 -17.78 19.73 11.43
CA LYS A 469 -19.00 19.35 10.71
C LYS A 469 -20.10 20.40 10.88
N TYR A 470 -20.81 20.66 9.80
CA TYR A 470 -21.96 21.55 9.76
C TYR A 470 -23.10 20.93 8.97
N VAL A 471 -24.33 21.07 9.45
CA VAL A 471 -25.53 20.58 8.76
C VAL A 471 -26.35 21.77 8.26
N PHE A 472 -26.48 21.89 6.95
CA PHE A 472 -27.33 22.91 6.32
C PHE A 472 -28.81 22.59 6.55
N MET A 473 -29.59 23.62 6.90
CA MET A 473 -31.05 23.53 7.11
C MET A 473 -31.76 24.37 6.05
N GLY A 474 -31.77 23.88 4.81
CA GLY A 474 -32.44 24.49 3.66
C GLY A 474 -33.96 24.28 3.65
N GLU A 475 -34.60 24.62 2.52
CA GLU A 475 -36.02 24.33 2.32
C GLU A 475 -36.27 22.80 2.31
N PRO A 476 -37.35 22.29 2.92
CA PRO A 476 -37.65 20.87 2.94
C PRO A 476 -37.59 20.24 1.55
N ASP A 477 -36.98 19.04 1.46
CA ASP A 477 -36.79 18.28 0.23
C ASP A 477 -35.86 18.92 -0.82
N SER A 478 -35.22 20.05 -0.52
CA SER A 478 -34.17 20.63 -1.37
C SER A 478 -32.83 19.88 -1.25
N LEU A 479 -31.90 20.15 -2.17
CA LEU A 479 -30.54 19.60 -2.10
C LEU A 479 -29.74 20.11 -0.90
N LEU A 480 -30.06 21.31 -0.41
CA LEU A 480 -29.36 21.95 0.71
C LEU A 480 -29.94 21.56 2.08
N ASP A 481 -31.17 21.03 2.15
CA ASP A 481 -31.75 20.56 3.41
C ASP A 481 -31.03 19.30 3.89
N GLN A 482 -30.51 19.31 5.12
CA GLN A 482 -29.73 18.23 5.72
C GLN A 482 -28.51 17.81 4.89
N LEU A 483 -27.94 18.72 4.10
CA LEU A 483 -26.61 18.53 3.53
C LEU A 483 -25.59 18.65 4.67
N ILE A 484 -24.66 17.71 4.75
CA ILE A 484 -23.60 17.72 5.76
C ILE A 484 -22.32 18.17 5.06
N LEU A 485 -21.72 19.24 5.57
CA LEU A 485 -20.35 19.65 5.24
C LEU A 485 -19.42 19.12 6.33
N GLY A 486 -18.41 18.37 5.93
CA GLY A 486 -17.28 17.99 6.78
C GLY A 486 -15.99 18.63 6.27
N ILE A 487 -15.17 19.13 7.18
CA ILE A 487 -13.83 19.63 6.91
C ILE A 487 -12.88 18.94 7.88
N GLU A 488 -11.83 18.32 7.36
CA GLU A 488 -10.71 17.78 8.14
C GLU A 488 -9.41 18.39 7.64
N ALA A 489 -8.51 18.73 8.55
CA ALA A 489 -7.16 19.14 8.21
C ALA A 489 -6.17 18.63 9.25
N THR A 490 -4.95 18.33 8.78
CA THR A 490 -3.83 17.90 9.61
C THR A 490 -2.56 18.61 9.18
N TYR A 491 -1.67 18.82 10.15
CA TYR A 491 -0.32 19.33 9.95
C TYR A 491 0.66 18.42 10.69
N THR A 492 1.65 17.91 9.95
CA THR A 492 2.69 17.00 10.43
C THR A 492 4.05 17.65 10.21
N PRO A 493 4.66 18.28 11.24
CA PRO A 493 5.99 18.84 11.10
C PRO A 493 7.06 17.75 10.93
N ASP A 494 8.13 18.09 10.23
CA ASP A 494 9.33 17.25 10.05
C ASP A 494 9.01 15.80 9.63
N ARG A 495 8.03 15.61 8.75
CA ARG A 495 7.63 14.27 8.27
C ARG A 495 8.74 13.68 7.41
N ASN A 496 9.11 12.43 7.70
CA ASN A 496 10.11 11.70 6.92
C ASN A 496 9.47 11.05 5.69
N PHE A 497 10.15 11.16 4.55
CA PHE A 497 9.76 10.53 3.29
C PHE A 497 10.90 9.73 2.66
N THR A 498 10.51 8.71 1.91
CA THR A 498 11.40 8.01 0.97
C THR A 498 11.97 9.03 0.00
N ASN A 499 13.29 9.12 -0.06
CA ASN A 499 13.96 9.96 -1.03
C ASN A 499 13.83 9.34 -2.44
N PRO A 500 13.46 10.08 -3.50
CA PRO A 500 13.37 9.52 -4.85
C PRO A 500 14.67 8.90 -5.39
N SER A 501 15.81 9.19 -4.75
CA SER A 501 17.10 8.57 -5.02
C SER A 501 17.39 7.32 -4.17
N LEU A 502 16.50 6.90 -3.26
CA LEU A 502 16.69 5.80 -2.31
C LEU A 502 17.97 5.93 -1.44
N SER A 503 18.49 7.15 -1.27
CA SER A 503 19.65 7.44 -0.42
C SER A 503 19.42 7.01 1.03
N GLN A 504 20.52 6.79 1.76
CA GLN A 504 20.45 6.66 3.23
C GLN A 504 19.88 7.92 3.92
N GLN A 505 19.94 9.08 3.26
CA GLN A 505 19.33 10.32 3.77
C GLN A 505 17.89 10.49 3.27
N LYS A 506 16.95 10.48 4.22
CA LYS A 506 15.52 10.71 3.99
C LYS A 506 15.24 12.17 3.65
N LEU A 507 14.11 12.42 2.98
CA LEU A 507 13.56 13.77 2.88
C LEU A 507 12.77 14.09 4.14
N VAL A 508 12.87 15.33 4.62
CA VAL A 508 12.17 15.80 5.83
C VAL A 508 11.49 17.10 5.46
N GLU A 509 10.16 17.09 5.46
CA GLU A 509 9.33 18.23 5.05
C GLU A 509 8.10 18.34 5.98
N ASP A 510 7.57 19.54 6.11
CA ASP A 510 6.31 19.76 6.83
C ASP A 510 5.13 19.45 5.92
N GLU A 511 4.24 18.53 6.31
CA GLU A 511 3.08 18.19 5.48
C GLU A 511 1.78 18.80 6.01
N PHE A 512 1.05 19.50 5.13
CA PHE A 512 -0.35 19.85 5.34
C PHE A 512 -1.26 18.94 4.48
N THR A 513 -2.25 18.32 5.12
CA THR A 513 -3.27 17.49 4.45
C THR A 513 -4.66 17.97 4.84
N SER A 514 -5.57 18.11 3.88
CA SER A 514 -6.97 18.48 4.14
C SER A 514 -7.95 17.70 3.28
N VAL A 515 -9.16 17.51 3.79
CA VAL A 515 -10.32 16.99 3.06
C VAL A 515 -11.53 17.87 3.33
N VAL A 516 -12.26 18.20 2.27
CA VAL A 516 -13.61 18.77 2.34
C VAL A 516 -14.58 17.72 1.82
N SER A 517 -15.63 17.43 2.58
CA SER A 517 -16.66 16.44 2.25
C SER A 517 -18.05 17.05 2.26
N LEU A 518 -18.89 16.57 1.33
CA LEU A 518 -20.31 16.86 1.24
C LEU A 518 -21.07 15.54 1.24
N GLU A 519 -21.91 15.33 2.24
CA GLU A 519 -22.70 14.11 2.38
C GLU A 519 -24.20 14.41 2.39
N LYS A 520 -24.97 13.57 1.70
CA LYS A 520 -26.42 13.75 1.57
C LYS A 520 -27.14 12.42 1.40
N TYR A 521 -28.22 12.26 2.15
CA TYR A 521 -29.31 11.36 1.77
C TYR A 521 -30.37 12.17 1.02
N HIS A 522 -30.58 11.90 -0.27
CA HIS A 522 -31.54 12.62 -1.09
C HIS A 522 -32.50 11.68 -1.82
N LYS A 523 -33.78 12.05 -1.87
CA LYS A 523 -34.82 11.24 -2.50
C LYS A 523 -35.18 11.84 -3.87
N PHE A 524 -34.52 11.39 -4.93
CA PHE A 524 -34.78 11.86 -6.30
C PHE A 524 -36.15 11.45 -6.86
N SER A 525 -36.74 10.38 -6.34
CA SER A 525 -38.05 9.87 -6.78
C SER A 525 -38.82 9.29 -5.61
N SER A 526 -40.15 9.49 -5.60
CA SER A 526 -41.04 8.91 -4.58
C SER A 526 -41.05 7.37 -4.59
N SER A 527 -40.72 6.77 -5.74
CA SER A 527 -40.74 5.32 -5.96
C SER A 527 -39.52 4.59 -5.40
N PHE A 528 -38.44 5.31 -5.10
CA PHE A 528 -37.19 4.73 -4.59
C PHE A 528 -36.88 5.27 -3.18
N PRO A 529 -36.22 4.47 -2.32
CA PRO A 529 -35.54 4.97 -1.13
C PRO A 529 -34.56 6.10 -1.45
N ALA A 530 -34.19 6.87 -0.42
CA ALA A 530 -33.19 7.92 -0.56
C ALA A 530 -31.84 7.33 -1.00
N THR A 531 -31.20 8.00 -1.95
CA THR A 531 -29.83 7.74 -2.38
C THR A 531 -28.87 8.36 -1.38
N TYR A 532 -27.87 7.60 -0.95
CA TYR A 532 -26.72 8.18 -0.28
C TYR A 532 -25.74 8.71 -1.33
N VAL A 533 -25.30 9.95 -1.14
CA VAL A 533 -24.31 10.62 -2.00
C VAL A 533 -23.25 11.24 -1.11
N VAL A 534 -21.99 10.99 -1.43
CA VAL A 534 -20.84 11.66 -0.83
C VAL A 534 -19.92 12.17 -1.93
N ALA A 535 -19.42 13.39 -1.78
CA ALA A 535 -18.36 13.95 -2.60
C ALA A 535 -17.26 14.48 -1.67
N GLN A 536 -16.01 14.21 -1.99
CA GLN A 536 -14.85 14.61 -1.21
C GLN A 536 -13.78 15.18 -2.12
N TRP A 537 -13.08 16.20 -1.63
CA TRP A 537 -11.88 16.73 -2.26
C TRP A 537 -10.75 16.70 -1.23
N MET A 538 -9.64 16.05 -1.58
CA MET A 538 -8.41 15.98 -0.81
C MET A 538 -7.36 16.92 -1.40
N HIS A 539 -6.58 17.54 -0.51
CA HIS A 539 -5.37 18.29 -0.83
C HIS A 539 -4.21 17.88 0.10
N LYS A 540 -3.02 17.67 -0.46
CA LYS A 540 -1.77 17.40 0.27
C LYS A 540 -0.62 18.22 -0.31
N THR A 541 0.30 18.71 0.53
CA THR A 541 1.42 19.54 0.09
C THR A 541 2.63 18.73 -0.37
N GLU A 542 2.98 17.63 0.31
CA GLU A 542 4.27 16.95 0.09
C GLU A 542 4.17 15.51 -0.44
N SER A 543 3.04 14.83 -0.26
CA SER A 543 2.87 13.46 -0.73
C SER A 543 1.54 13.17 -1.42
N ASP A 544 1.50 12.09 -2.18
CA ASP A 544 0.28 11.55 -2.78
C ASP A 544 -0.58 10.78 -1.76
N MET A 545 -1.71 10.22 -2.20
CA MET A 545 -2.62 9.45 -1.34
C MET A 545 -1.97 8.21 -0.70
N PHE A 546 -0.88 7.68 -1.28
CA PHE A 546 -0.16 6.50 -0.79
C PHE A 546 1.11 6.87 0.01
N GLY A 547 1.35 8.16 0.26
CA GLY A 547 2.50 8.64 1.04
C GLY A 547 3.81 8.72 0.25
N ARG A 548 3.78 8.64 -1.08
CA ARG A 548 4.96 8.87 -1.94
C ARG A 548 5.20 10.37 -2.08
N HIS A 549 6.44 10.81 -1.92
CA HIS A 549 6.81 12.21 -2.00
C HIS A 549 6.63 12.76 -3.42
N LEU A 550 6.06 13.97 -3.55
CA LEU A 550 5.70 14.54 -4.84
C LEU A 550 6.89 14.92 -5.71
N SER A 551 8.08 15.09 -5.15
CA SER A 551 9.29 15.31 -5.96
C SER A 551 9.67 14.11 -6.85
N GLY A 552 9.08 12.93 -6.63
CA GLY A 552 9.25 11.75 -7.49
C GLY A 552 8.34 11.72 -8.72
N ASN A 553 7.36 12.63 -8.82
CA ASN A 553 6.35 12.63 -9.88
C ASN A 553 6.87 13.17 -11.23
N GLY A 554 6.15 12.83 -12.30
CA GLY A 554 6.41 13.31 -13.66
C GLY A 554 7.64 12.69 -14.32
N SER A 555 8.18 11.60 -13.75
CA SER A 555 9.34 10.91 -14.32
C SER A 555 8.96 10.16 -15.60
N SER A 556 9.62 10.49 -16.72
CA SER A 556 9.39 9.82 -18.00
C SER A 556 10.64 9.10 -18.51
N TYR A 557 10.61 7.77 -18.54
CA TYR A 557 11.72 6.94 -19.02
C TYR A 557 12.08 7.21 -20.50
N HIS A 558 11.15 7.76 -21.30
CA HIS A 558 11.40 8.19 -22.68
C HIS A 558 12.29 9.43 -22.78
N THR A 559 12.28 10.32 -21.78
CA THR A 559 13.04 11.58 -21.76
C THR A 559 14.23 11.56 -20.80
N GLY A 560 14.56 10.39 -20.25
CA GLY A 560 15.70 10.19 -19.35
C GLY A 560 15.32 9.99 -17.88
N GLY A 561 14.03 10.00 -17.56
CA GLY A 561 13.48 9.54 -16.28
C GLY A 561 13.73 10.44 -15.07
N ILE A 562 14.32 11.63 -15.25
CA ILE A 562 14.49 12.57 -14.14
C ILE A 562 13.08 13.11 -13.75
N PRO A 563 12.64 12.94 -12.50
CA PRO A 563 11.37 13.48 -12.03
C PRO A 563 11.31 15.01 -12.14
N THR A 564 10.15 15.55 -12.49
CA THR A 564 9.91 17.00 -12.48
C THR A 564 9.36 17.48 -11.13
N GLY A 565 8.67 16.58 -10.43
CA GLY A 565 7.99 16.85 -9.18
C GLY A 565 6.72 17.68 -9.33
N ASP A 566 5.80 17.49 -8.38
CA ASP A 566 4.56 18.27 -8.30
C ASP A 566 4.56 19.18 -7.07
N SER A 567 3.78 20.27 -7.16
CA SER A 567 3.70 21.26 -6.06
C SER A 567 2.66 20.92 -4.99
N ALA A 568 1.73 20.02 -5.30
CA ALA A 568 0.68 19.55 -4.41
C ALA A 568 -0.08 18.38 -5.05
N PHE A 569 -0.67 17.52 -4.23
CA PHE A 569 -1.57 16.46 -4.67
C PHE A 569 -3.03 16.85 -4.42
N ASN A 570 -3.89 16.59 -5.40
CA ASN A 570 -5.32 16.87 -5.30
C ASN A 570 -6.13 15.71 -5.89
N ALA A 571 -7.12 15.24 -5.15
CA ALA A 571 -8.01 14.18 -5.63
C ALA A 571 -9.47 14.43 -5.26
N ILE A 572 -10.38 13.99 -6.12
CA ILE A 572 -11.83 14.06 -5.91
C ILE A 572 -12.36 12.63 -5.82
N ALA A 573 -13.11 12.34 -4.77
CA ALA A 573 -13.81 11.07 -4.62
C ALA A 573 -15.32 11.28 -4.54
N VAL A 574 -16.11 10.47 -5.24
CA VAL A 574 -17.57 10.53 -5.22
C VAL A 574 -18.13 9.12 -5.08
N ALA A 575 -19.07 8.92 -4.17
CA ALA A 575 -19.84 7.67 -4.06
C ALA A 575 -21.35 7.92 -4.13
N PHE A 576 -22.05 6.97 -4.76
CA PHE A 576 -23.49 6.86 -4.79
C PHE A 576 -23.91 5.48 -4.30
N GLN A 577 -24.92 5.42 -3.46
CA GLN A 577 -25.58 4.16 -3.10
C GLN A 577 -27.10 4.35 -3.21
N GLN A 578 -27.73 3.64 -4.15
CA GLN A 578 -29.16 3.68 -4.42
C GLN A 578 -29.80 2.35 -4.00
N PRO A 579 -30.48 2.29 -2.85
CA PRO A 579 -31.32 1.16 -2.50
C PRO A 579 -32.57 1.12 -3.41
N PHE A 580 -33.02 -0.06 -3.78
CA PHE A 580 -34.24 -0.28 -4.55
C PHE A 580 -35.43 -0.58 -3.60
N PRO A 581 -36.68 -0.56 -4.09
CA PRO A 581 -37.83 -0.99 -3.31
C PRO A 581 -37.60 -2.37 -2.66
N ASN A 582 -38.08 -2.52 -1.42
CA ASN A 582 -37.90 -3.71 -0.57
C ASN A 582 -36.46 -3.93 -0.05
N LEU A 583 -35.50 -3.05 -0.35
CA LEU A 583 -34.11 -3.10 0.13
C LEU A 583 -33.34 -4.40 -0.21
N ILE A 584 -33.86 -5.17 -1.17
CA ILE A 584 -33.24 -6.41 -1.65
C ILE A 584 -32.07 -6.10 -2.59
N TRP A 585 -32.17 -5.02 -3.37
CA TRP A 585 -31.12 -4.59 -4.29
C TRP A 585 -30.60 -3.22 -3.90
N ARG A 586 -29.30 -3.01 -4.09
CA ARG A 586 -28.64 -1.71 -4.01
C ARG A 586 -27.65 -1.56 -5.17
N ALA A 587 -27.74 -0.48 -5.91
CA ALA A 587 -26.73 -0.14 -6.91
C ALA A 587 -25.75 0.87 -6.29
N ASP A 588 -24.46 0.61 -6.47
CA ASP A 588 -23.37 1.41 -5.94
C ASP A 588 -22.49 1.92 -7.09
N LEU A 589 -21.93 3.10 -6.93
CA LEU A 589 -20.89 3.64 -7.81
C LEU A 589 -19.93 4.45 -6.95
N SER A 590 -18.64 4.11 -7.02
CA SER A 590 -17.56 4.92 -6.46
C SER A 590 -16.64 5.39 -7.58
N VAL A 591 -16.21 6.65 -7.53
CA VAL A 591 -15.25 7.23 -8.46
C VAL A 591 -14.20 7.96 -7.66
N LEU A 592 -12.92 7.69 -7.93
CA LEU A 592 -11.79 8.47 -7.43
C LEU A 592 -11.05 9.03 -8.64
N TYR A 593 -10.83 10.34 -8.65
CA TYR A 593 -10.14 11.05 -9.70
C TYR A 593 -8.98 11.85 -9.10
N ASP A 594 -7.77 11.46 -9.48
CA ASP A 594 -6.57 12.25 -9.29
C ASP A 594 -6.55 13.39 -10.32
N LEU A 595 -6.34 14.63 -9.88
CA LEU A 595 -6.36 15.77 -10.78
C LEU A 595 -5.21 15.78 -11.80
N GLU A 596 -4.18 14.97 -11.59
CA GLU A 596 -3.10 14.72 -12.55
C GLU A 596 -3.45 13.64 -13.60
N GLY A 597 -4.66 13.08 -13.60
CA GLY A 597 -5.17 12.28 -14.74
C GLY A 597 -5.52 10.82 -14.42
N GLY A 598 -5.25 10.34 -13.20
CA GLY A 598 -5.60 9.00 -12.76
C GLY A 598 -7.08 8.84 -12.36
N THR A 599 -7.73 7.76 -12.79
CA THR A 599 -9.12 7.45 -12.40
C THR A 599 -9.28 6.02 -11.88
N LEU A 600 -10.05 5.85 -10.81
CA LEU A 600 -10.69 4.60 -10.42
C LEU A 600 -12.21 4.76 -10.56
N VAL A 601 -12.86 3.87 -11.29
CA VAL A 601 -14.32 3.78 -11.38
C VAL A 601 -14.77 2.40 -10.92
N GLN A 602 -15.56 2.35 -9.85
CA GLN A 602 -16.01 1.12 -9.22
C GLN A 602 -17.56 1.05 -9.19
N PRO A 603 -18.22 0.58 -10.25
CA PRO A 603 -19.65 0.25 -10.18
C PRO A 603 -19.85 -1.04 -9.40
N GLY A 604 -21.01 -1.17 -8.75
CA GLY A 604 -21.36 -2.39 -8.05
C GLY A 604 -22.84 -2.57 -7.80
N VAL A 605 -23.19 -3.78 -7.40
CA VAL A 605 -24.54 -4.17 -7.01
C VAL A 605 -24.48 -5.09 -5.80
N LYS A 606 -25.32 -4.80 -4.80
CA LYS A 606 -25.58 -5.69 -3.67
C LYS A 606 -26.96 -6.30 -3.80
N TYR A 607 -27.05 -7.61 -3.56
CA TYR A 607 -28.26 -8.41 -3.58
C TYR A 607 -28.43 -9.14 -2.24
N ARG A 608 -29.44 -8.75 -1.48
CA ARG A 608 -29.78 -9.32 -0.17
C ARG A 608 -31.20 -9.91 -0.20
N PRO A 609 -31.39 -11.11 -0.78
CA PRO A 609 -32.72 -11.73 -0.90
C PRO A 609 -33.32 -12.21 0.43
N ARG A 610 -32.49 -12.39 1.45
CA ARG A 610 -32.86 -12.82 2.80
C ARG A 610 -31.94 -12.14 3.81
N ASP A 611 -32.36 -12.09 5.06
CA ASP A 611 -31.57 -11.44 6.12
C ASP A 611 -30.21 -12.11 6.34
N ASN A 612 -30.12 -13.42 6.06
CA ASN A 612 -28.94 -14.26 6.30
C ASN A 612 -28.08 -14.53 5.05
N MET A 613 -28.37 -13.90 3.90
CA MET A 613 -27.62 -14.11 2.66
C MET A 613 -27.45 -12.81 1.88
N GLN A 614 -26.23 -12.52 1.44
CA GLN A 614 -25.90 -11.36 0.62
C GLN A 614 -24.90 -11.74 -0.49
N LEU A 615 -25.15 -11.26 -1.70
CA LEU A 615 -24.23 -11.33 -2.83
C LEU A 615 -23.86 -9.91 -3.26
N ASP A 616 -22.57 -9.62 -3.27
CA ASP A 616 -21.98 -8.37 -3.75
C ASP A 616 -21.24 -8.66 -5.06
N LEU A 617 -21.44 -7.82 -6.08
CA LEU A 617 -20.72 -7.88 -7.36
C LEU A 617 -20.24 -6.49 -7.74
N TYR A 618 -18.95 -6.34 -7.98
CA TYR A 618 -18.28 -5.08 -8.28
C TYR A 618 -17.30 -5.25 -9.44
N ALA A 619 -16.93 -4.13 -10.07
CA ALA A 619 -15.84 -4.07 -11.03
C ALA A 619 -14.92 -2.90 -10.67
N ASN A 620 -13.62 -3.04 -10.85
CA ASN A 620 -12.63 -1.98 -10.76
C ASN A 620 -12.15 -1.66 -12.18
N PHE A 621 -12.26 -0.38 -12.57
CA PHE A 621 -11.65 0.16 -13.78
C PHE A 621 -10.66 1.24 -13.38
N LEU A 622 -9.37 1.00 -13.59
CA LEU A 622 -8.27 1.88 -13.30
C LEU A 622 -7.69 2.41 -14.61
N ASN A 623 -7.38 3.70 -14.65
CA ASN A 623 -6.73 4.31 -15.81
C ASN A 623 -5.77 5.41 -15.35
N SER A 624 -4.63 5.49 -16.02
CA SER A 624 -3.65 6.58 -15.95
C SER A 624 -3.54 7.23 -17.32
N ASP A 625 -3.10 8.48 -17.40
CA ASP A 625 -2.80 9.14 -18.67
C ASP A 625 -1.34 8.93 -19.14
N GLY A 626 -0.54 8.24 -18.30
CA GLY A 626 0.87 7.93 -18.56
C GLY A 626 1.86 9.04 -18.21
N GLY A 627 1.43 10.11 -17.53
CA GLY A 627 2.28 11.19 -17.02
C GLY A 627 3.22 10.76 -15.89
N ASN A 628 2.86 9.68 -15.18
CA ASN A 628 3.58 9.16 -14.01
C ASN A 628 3.69 10.19 -12.86
N ASP A 629 2.62 10.95 -12.72
CA ASP A 629 2.29 11.95 -11.70
C ASP A 629 1.01 11.53 -10.95
N ASP A 630 0.15 10.71 -11.55
CA ASP A 630 -1.06 10.21 -10.93
C ASP A 630 -0.90 8.90 -10.11
N ILE A 631 -1.78 8.69 -9.13
CA ILE A 631 -1.75 7.53 -8.22
C ILE A 631 -2.18 6.20 -8.85
N MET A 632 -2.91 6.21 -9.96
CA MET A 632 -3.45 5.01 -10.60
C MET A 632 -2.42 4.30 -11.45
N GLY A 633 -1.37 5.01 -11.88
CA GLY A 633 -0.35 4.45 -12.72
C GLY A 633 0.22 3.10 -12.21
N THR A 634 0.57 3.01 -10.93
CA THR A 634 1.12 1.75 -10.36
C THR A 634 0.13 0.58 -10.32
N LEU A 635 -1.16 0.83 -10.56
CA LEU A 635 -2.26 -0.13 -10.44
C LEU A 635 -3.05 -0.29 -11.75
N GLU A 636 -2.69 0.40 -12.84
CA GLU A 636 -3.50 0.48 -14.08
C GLU A 636 -3.75 -0.87 -14.77
N THR A 637 -2.95 -1.89 -14.46
CA THR A 637 -3.11 -3.25 -15.00
C THR A 637 -4.13 -4.09 -14.23
N GLN A 638 -4.57 -3.63 -13.05
CA GLN A 638 -5.35 -4.40 -12.09
C GLN A 638 -6.88 -4.23 -12.25
N ASP A 639 -7.34 -3.96 -13.47
CA ASP A 639 -8.77 -4.02 -13.80
C ASP A 639 -9.34 -5.40 -13.46
N GLU A 640 -10.43 -5.45 -12.71
CA GLU A 640 -10.99 -6.71 -12.25
C GLU A 640 -12.50 -6.66 -12.02
N ILE A 641 -13.14 -7.82 -12.06
CA ILE A 641 -14.50 -8.02 -11.55
C ILE A 641 -14.40 -8.93 -10.34
N PHE A 642 -15.02 -8.54 -9.24
CA PHE A 642 -15.02 -9.32 -8.01
C PHE A 642 -16.41 -9.51 -7.43
N ALA A 643 -16.60 -10.64 -6.77
CA ALA A 643 -17.85 -11.01 -6.11
C ALA A 643 -17.61 -11.50 -4.69
N ARG A 644 -18.55 -11.21 -3.80
CA ARG A 644 -18.55 -11.69 -2.40
C ARG A 644 -19.90 -12.32 -2.08
N LEU A 645 -19.90 -13.61 -1.76
CA LEU A 645 -21.08 -14.32 -1.29
C LEU A 645 -20.97 -14.51 0.23
N SER A 646 -21.86 -13.87 0.98
CA SER A 646 -21.87 -13.90 2.45
C SER A 646 -23.11 -14.60 2.99
N PHE A 647 -22.90 -15.47 3.98
CA PHE A 647 -23.92 -16.11 4.79
C PHE A 647 -23.75 -15.72 6.25
N TYR A 648 -24.81 -15.27 6.90
CA TYR A 648 -24.82 -14.85 8.30
C TYR A 648 -25.60 -15.86 9.15
N PHE A 649 -25.16 -16.13 10.38
CA PHE A 649 -25.81 -17.09 11.28
C PHE A 649 -25.75 -16.71 12.75
#